data_AF-A0A2T0SAL9-F1
#
_entry.id   AF-A0A2T0SAL9-F1
#
_cell.length_a   1.000
_cell.length_b   1.000
_cell.length_c   1.000
_cell.angle_alpha   90.00
_cell.angle_beta   90.00
_cell.angle_gamma   90.00
#
_symmetry.space_group_name_H-M   'P 1'
#
loop_
_entity.id
_entity.type
_entity.pdbx_description
1 polymer ?
#
loop_
_entity_poly.entity_id
_entity_poly.type
_entity_poly.pdbx_seq_one_letter_code
_entity_poly.pdbx_strand_id
1 'polypeptide(L)'
;MRLLTLLLFGLFGTVAALKAQPTKPHPYLFYTPERTGRLKERIKTDTLLANRWNAIQQRCDKWVAEPKGGNMEQLALAYTMTGDKRYADRAKTLLNDLTGRAFWDGMDDRTPRWNAGLGTSHNNWTASVTFDAIYNALTNDERRAIADRIVKLGIEPSIADWVSKDKRIQSLDNMGHNWWAAIVFEAGIASLAVMNEQPQARQWATDIMQNSRQWFAFSGSILENKPANFDLAGGFYESISYANYGVSEYLQFRLAYTNALGKRTMPYDNLLQKTVDWFMHAAYPRSGDKPSMSLNFGDSNDFANGERPAKLMLALGLGTDDYYWYIQQTGKTPFREDLNVGTPMGLLYQPENKPVPATPGLPPSAMYGSMGWGTLRSSWKPDATLLGVKSGYTWNHAHADAGSFVLYHKGENLLIDGGDVGYGNPEYSSYFVKSQAHNVVMFNGEAQDARDQYNAVKNPGHLYNLLDGGSLKYMLADATGPTARNFLRNYRNFLWIGNVILIIDDLKTYDSGQFDFLLHYADKAVKRGPDLEITKDKAGILFRPLYPETLPLGYPHDFPEKLKYRTEYGLQDRTTNVKIPYYVLSLPEKTDRTKLVNAILLLDETNQSIQTATGSSGASGAAGRSNLPTIEKFEGTNYLGLRITQNGQVTEVYINLLADGRLMHRNANLTIGDWQTDAYLSAITFPEGANRQDLTQLSSFFVGNGSYLRKSGKPLLSSLSKVFLHAARTSDPLRRTGHTGSQLNVQLQGQPLIEASLGFENVTKLNVNNKDVSPAYDSGKLLRIDVDQTK
;
A
#
# COMPACT_ATOMS: atom_id res chain seq x y z
N MET A 1 63.56 -15.44 -53.56
CA MET A 1 63.92 -16.78 -54.08
C MET A 1 63.34 -17.80 -53.09
N ARG A 2 62.56 -18.77 -53.61
CA ARG A 2 62.19 -20.11 -53.09
C ARG A 2 62.88 -20.58 -51.79
N LEU A 3 62.37 -21.41 -50.87
CA LEU A 3 61.23 -22.34 -50.75
C LEU A 3 61.29 -22.96 -49.31
N LEU A 4 60.14 -23.42 -48.76
CA LEU A 4 59.89 -24.60 -47.88
C LEU A 4 60.90 -25.03 -46.77
N THR A 5 60.53 -25.44 -45.53
CA THR A 5 59.74 -26.66 -45.18
C THR A 5 59.43 -26.73 -43.66
N LEU A 6 58.34 -27.43 -43.33
CA LEU A 6 57.69 -27.82 -42.06
C LEU A 6 58.50 -28.02 -40.76
N LEU A 7 57.82 -27.76 -39.62
CA LEU A 7 57.66 -28.74 -38.52
C LEU A 7 56.42 -28.44 -37.64
N LEU A 8 55.45 -29.36 -37.66
CA LEU A 8 54.33 -29.52 -36.71
C LEU A 8 54.85 -30.15 -35.41
N PHE A 9 54.40 -29.66 -34.25
CA PHE A 9 54.16 -30.32 -32.94
C PHE A 9 53.97 -29.15 -31.96
N GLY A 10 52.86 -28.91 -31.23
CA GLY A 10 51.86 -29.75 -30.60
C GLY A 10 51.29 -28.92 -29.45
N LEU A 11 50.16 -28.22 -29.67
CA LEU A 11 49.43 -27.52 -28.60
C LEU A 11 48.36 -28.47 -28.06
N PHE A 12 48.65 -29.15 -26.96
CA PHE A 12 47.61 -29.79 -26.15
C PHE A 12 46.87 -28.70 -25.37
N GLY A 13 45.68 -28.33 -25.86
CA GLY A 13 44.72 -27.54 -25.12
C GLY A 13 44.18 -28.35 -23.95
N THR A 14 44.36 -27.84 -22.73
CA THR A 14 43.67 -28.33 -21.54
C THR A 14 42.21 -27.88 -21.61
N VAL A 15 41.36 -28.75 -22.17
CA VAL A 15 39.91 -28.66 -21.97
C VAL A 15 39.67 -28.91 -20.48
N ALA A 16 39.42 -27.85 -19.72
CA ALA A 16 38.90 -27.98 -18.37
C ALA A 16 37.52 -28.64 -18.48
N ALA A 17 37.46 -29.94 -18.19
CA ALA A 17 36.20 -30.66 -18.03
C ALA A 17 35.38 -29.94 -16.94
N LEU A 18 34.29 -29.27 -17.34
CA LEU A 18 33.23 -28.87 -16.42
C LEU A 18 32.77 -30.14 -15.71
N LYS A 19 33.18 -30.32 -14.45
CA LYS A 19 32.56 -31.32 -13.59
C LYS A 19 31.08 -30.98 -13.51
N ALA A 20 30.24 -31.80 -14.15
CA ALA A 20 28.80 -31.72 -14.00
C ALA A 20 28.49 -31.78 -12.51
N GLN A 21 27.84 -30.73 -12.00
CA GLN A 21 27.35 -30.71 -10.62
C GLN A 21 26.40 -31.91 -10.47
N PRO A 22 26.54 -32.74 -9.42
CA PRO A 22 25.67 -33.91 -9.24
C PRO A 22 24.20 -33.47 -9.24
N THR A 23 23.38 -34.15 -10.06
CA THR A 23 21.94 -33.89 -10.19
C THR A 23 21.25 -34.19 -8.87
N LYS A 24 20.51 -33.22 -8.33
CA LYS A 24 19.74 -33.40 -7.10
C LYS A 24 18.58 -34.38 -7.37
N PRO A 25 18.34 -35.39 -6.50
CA PRO A 25 17.25 -36.34 -6.71
C PRO A 25 15.89 -35.69 -6.43
N HIS A 26 14.91 -35.96 -7.28
CA HIS A 26 13.52 -35.54 -7.10
C HIS A 26 12.86 -36.26 -5.89
N PRO A 27 11.85 -35.64 -5.25
CA PRO A 27 11.40 -34.25 -5.43
C PRO A 27 12.33 -33.25 -4.77
N TYR A 28 12.58 -32.12 -5.43
CA TYR A 28 13.41 -31.05 -4.85
C TYR A 28 12.84 -29.64 -5.01
N LEU A 29 11.73 -29.41 -5.70
CA LEU A 29 11.20 -28.05 -5.85
C LEU A 29 10.56 -27.56 -4.55
N PHE A 30 9.50 -28.23 -4.11
CA PHE A 30 8.72 -27.80 -2.93
C PHE A 30 8.47 -28.94 -1.94
N TYR A 31 8.01 -30.11 -2.42
CA TYR A 31 7.76 -31.31 -1.60
C TYR A 31 9.05 -32.07 -1.28
N THR A 32 10.11 -31.35 -0.88
CA THR A 32 11.39 -31.97 -0.57
C THR A 32 11.25 -32.97 0.58
N PRO A 33 12.05 -34.05 0.63
CA PRO A 33 12.02 -35.01 1.74
C PRO A 33 12.13 -34.34 3.12
N GLU A 34 12.96 -33.29 3.23
CA GLU A 34 13.10 -32.47 4.43
C GLU A 34 11.78 -31.79 4.83
N ARG A 35 11.10 -31.13 3.88
CA ARG A 35 9.86 -30.40 4.15
C ARG A 35 8.71 -31.35 4.50
N THR A 36 8.57 -32.46 3.77
CA THR A 36 7.55 -33.47 4.08
C THR A 36 7.86 -34.19 5.39
N GLY A 37 9.14 -34.48 5.68
CA GLY A 37 9.57 -35.06 6.95
C GLY A 37 9.25 -34.14 8.12
N ARG A 38 9.55 -32.84 7.99
CA ARG A 38 9.16 -31.82 8.97
C ARG A 38 7.65 -31.77 9.20
N LEU A 39 6.84 -31.82 8.13
CA LEU A 39 5.39 -31.83 8.28
C LEU A 39 4.89 -33.09 9.01
N LYS A 40 5.43 -34.28 8.70
CA LYS A 40 5.12 -35.54 9.40
C LYS A 40 5.36 -35.46 10.90
N GLU A 41 6.43 -34.79 11.33
CA GLU A 41 6.70 -34.58 12.75
C GLU A 41 5.74 -33.55 13.36
N ARG A 42 5.47 -32.45 12.66
CA ARG A 42 4.58 -31.39 13.17
C ARG A 42 3.14 -31.82 13.33
N ILE A 43 2.58 -32.62 12.43
CA ILE A 43 1.18 -33.09 12.55
C ILE A 43 0.97 -34.02 13.75
N LYS A 44 2.03 -34.53 14.40
CA LYS A 44 1.90 -35.30 15.64
C LYS A 44 1.55 -34.43 16.84
N THR A 45 1.89 -33.13 16.79
CA THR A 45 1.77 -32.22 17.94
C THR A 45 0.90 -30.98 17.65
N ASP A 46 0.70 -30.62 16.38
CA ASP A 46 -0.13 -29.50 15.96
C ASP A 46 -1.48 -29.99 15.40
N THR A 47 -2.52 -29.91 16.22
CA THR A 47 -3.89 -30.36 15.87
C THR A 47 -4.46 -29.63 14.65
N LEU A 48 -4.13 -28.35 14.44
CA LEU A 48 -4.61 -27.61 13.28
C LEU A 48 -4.02 -28.21 12.00
N LEU A 49 -2.70 -28.42 11.97
CA LEU A 49 -2.03 -28.99 10.81
C LEU A 49 -2.45 -30.44 10.56
N ALA A 50 -2.62 -31.23 11.62
CA ALA A 50 -3.13 -32.60 11.52
C ALA A 50 -4.53 -32.63 10.86
N ASN A 51 -5.44 -31.77 11.30
CA ASN A 51 -6.78 -31.69 10.73
C ASN A 51 -6.77 -31.24 9.27
N ARG A 52 -5.92 -30.27 8.90
CA ARG A 52 -5.79 -29.82 7.51
C ARG A 52 -5.18 -30.90 6.60
N TRP A 53 -4.17 -31.60 7.08
CA TRP A 53 -3.60 -32.77 6.40
C TRP A 53 -4.66 -33.86 6.19
N ASN A 54 -5.37 -34.27 7.24
CA ASN A 54 -6.40 -35.30 7.16
C ASN A 54 -7.51 -34.94 6.16
N ALA A 55 -7.92 -33.66 6.12
CA ALA A 55 -8.91 -33.19 5.15
C ALA A 55 -8.40 -33.25 3.70
N ILE A 56 -7.10 -32.95 3.46
CA ILE A 56 -6.48 -33.14 2.14
C ILE A 56 -6.45 -34.63 1.79
N GLN A 57 -5.96 -35.48 2.70
CA GLN A 57 -5.85 -36.92 2.48
C GLN A 57 -7.22 -37.55 2.15
N GLN A 58 -8.27 -37.21 2.90
CA GLN A 58 -9.62 -37.71 2.65
C GLN A 58 -10.16 -37.35 1.25
N ARG A 59 -9.87 -36.13 0.76
CA ARG A 59 -10.23 -35.75 -0.62
C ARG A 59 -9.45 -36.57 -1.64
N CYS A 60 -8.16 -36.80 -1.40
CA CYS A 60 -7.32 -37.63 -2.25
C CYS A 60 -7.78 -39.09 -2.26
N ASP A 61 -8.16 -39.66 -1.12
CA ASP A 61 -8.73 -41.01 -1.01
C ASP A 61 -10.00 -41.14 -1.83
N LYS A 62 -10.87 -40.13 -1.78
CA LYS A 62 -12.07 -40.08 -2.62
C LYS A 62 -11.73 -40.07 -4.11
N TRP A 63 -10.75 -39.28 -4.55
CA TRP A 63 -10.36 -39.24 -5.96
C TRP A 63 -9.64 -40.50 -6.45
N VAL A 64 -9.05 -41.27 -5.53
CA VAL A 64 -8.49 -42.59 -5.84
C VAL A 64 -9.59 -43.64 -5.94
N ALA A 65 -10.55 -43.65 -5.02
CA ALA A 65 -11.65 -44.62 -5.02
C ALA A 65 -12.68 -44.36 -6.13
N GLU A 66 -13.00 -43.09 -6.37
CA GLU A 66 -13.92 -42.60 -7.38
C GLU A 66 -13.20 -41.56 -8.26
N PRO A 67 -12.56 -41.98 -9.38
CA PRO A 67 -11.67 -41.13 -10.16
C PRO A 67 -12.41 -40.10 -11.04
N LYS A 68 -13.32 -39.33 -10.45
CA LYS A 68 -13.98 -38.16 -11.04
C LYS A 68 -13.25 -36.89 -10.61
N GLY A 69 -12.54 -36.26 -11.53
CA GLY A 69 -11.74 -35.06 -11.26
C GLY A 69 -10.59 -35.31 -10.29
N GLY A 70 -10.03 -34.23 -9.74
CA GLY A 70 -8.94 -34.30 -8.77
C GLY A 70 -8.13 -33.02 -8.76
N ASN A 71 -7.32 -32.84 -7.72
CA ASN A 71 -6.37 -31.74 -7.63
C ASN A 71 -4.95 -32.31 -7.59
N MET A 72 -4.16 -32.00 -8.63
CA MET A 72 -2.84 -32.58 -8.83
C MET A 72 -1.85 -32.23 -7.71
N GLU A 73 -1.90 -31.01 -7.17
CA GLU A 73 -1.03 -30.58 -6.06
C GLU A 73 -1.36 -31.30 -4.74
N GLN A 74 -2.65 -31.52 -4.45
CA GLN A 74 -3.07 -32.28 -3.27
C GLN A 74 -2.70 -33.77 -3.38
N LEU A 75 -2.85 -34.36 -4.57
CA LEU A 75 -2.41 -35.74 -4.83
C LEU A 75 -0.89 -35.89 -4.75
N ALA A 76 -0.15 -34.90 -5.26
CA ALA A 76 1.31 -34.82 -5.14
C ALA A 76 1.77 -34.74 -3.68
N LEU A 77 1.16 -33.87 -2.87
CA LEU A 77 1.43 -33.83 -1.44
C LEU A 77 1.06 -35.16 -0.76
N ALA A 78 -0.09 -35.74 -1.11
CA ALA A 78 -0.54 -37.00 -0.53
C ALA A 78 0.45 -38.15 -0.79
N TYR A 79 0.95 -38.25 -2.03
CA TYR A 79 1.99 -39.21 -2.40
C TYR A 79 3.28 -38.99 -1.60
N THR A 80 3.81 -37.76 -1.54
CA THR A 80 5.09 -37.48 -0.86
C THR A 80 5.00 -37.64 0.67
N MET A 81 3.82 -37.45 1.25
CA MET A 81 3.56 -37.70 2.67
C MET A 81 3.39 -39.19 2.99
N THR A 82 2.77 -40.00 2.13
CA THR A 82 2.38 -41.38 2.48
C THR A 82 3.24 -42.46 1.81
N GLY A 83 3.82 -42.16 0.64
CA GLY A 83 4.42 -43.15 -0.25
C GLY A 83 3.41 -44.02 -1.01
N ASP A 84 2.10 -43.79 -0.86
CA ASP A 84 1.06 -44.58 -1.52
C ASP A 84 0.99 -44.26 -3.02
N LYS A 85 1.37 -45.24 -3.84
CA LYS A 85 1.43 -45.11 -5.29
C LYS A 85 0.08 -44.78 -5.93
N ARG A 86 -1.05 -45.12 -5.30
CA ARG A 86 -2.38 -44.82 -5.85
C ARG A 86 -2.60 -43.32 -6.05
N TYR A 87 -2.04 -42.47 -5.16
CA TYR A 87 -2.11 -41.02 -5.34
C TYR A 87 -1.24 -40.57 -6.52
N ALA A 88 -0.04 -41.13 -6.68
CA ALA A 88 0.85 -40.83 -7.79
C ALA A 88 0.24 -41.27 -9.14
N ASP A 89 -0.40 -42.44 -9.20
CA ASP A 89 -1.05 -42.94 -10.40
C ASP A 89 -2.23 -42.05 -10.82
N ARG A 90 -3.01 -41.56 -9.83
CA ARG A 90 -4.08 -40.60 -10.11
C ARG A 90 -3.54 -39.25 -10.57
N ALA A 91 -2.50 -38.73 -9.92
CA ALA A 91 -1.85 -37.49 -10.31
C ALA A 91 -1.26 -37.58 -11.73
N LYS A 92 -0.60 -38.70 -12.05
CA LYS A 92 -0.07 -39.01 -13.39
C LYS A 92 -1.16 -39.00 -14.45
N THR A 93 -2.34 -39.57 -14.16
CA THR A 93 -3.49 -39.54 -15.09
C THR A 93 -3.87 -38.10 -15.44
N LEU A 94 -4.07 -37.26 -14.42
CA LEU A 94 -4.42 -35.85 -14.62
C LEU A 94 -3.29 -35.05 -15.31
N LEU A 95 -2.03 -35.38 -15.01
CA LEU A 95 -0.87 -34.77 -15.64
C LEU A 95 -0.77 -35.15 -17.12
N ASN A 96 -1.05 -36.41 -17.47
CA ASN A 96 -1.15 -36.87 -18.86
C ASN A 96 -2.30 -36.19 -19.60
N ASP A 97 -3.46 -35.98 -18.96
CA ASP A 97 -4.57 -35.24 -19.56
C ASP A 97 -4.18 -33.78 -19.87
N LEU A 98 -3.47 -33.12 -18.95
CA LEU A 98 -3.00 -31.74 -19.16
C LEU A 98 -1.91 -31.66 -20.24
N THR A 99 -0.94 -32.56 -20.19
CA THR A 99 0.18 -32.59 -21.15
C THR A 99 -0.21 -33.19 -22.50
N GLY A 100 -1.36 -33.87 -22.60
CA GLY A 100 -1.94 -34.37 -23.85
C GLY A 100 -2.63 -33.30 -24.70
N ARG A 101 -2.87 -32.10 -24.17
CA ARG A 101 -3.52 -31.00 -24.90
C ARG A 101 -2.67 -30.49 -26.07
N ALA A 102 -3.31 -29.96 -27.11
CA ALA A 102 -2.60 -29.41 -28.28
C ALA A 102 -1.77 -28.15 -27.93
N PHE A 103 -2.32 -27.31 -27.07
CA PHE A 103 -1.69 -26.09 -26.52
C PHE A 103 -2.27 -25.81 -25.12
N TRP A 104 -1.61 -24.97 -24.34
CA TRP A 104 -2.07 -24.56 -23.00
C TRP A 104 -2.76 -23.20 -23.00
N ASP A 105 -2.38 -22.30 -23.91
CA ASP A 105 -2.97 -20.97 -24.07
C ASP A 105 -2.77 -20.45 -25.51
N GLY A 106 -3.40 -19.33 -25.83
CA GLY A 106 -3.33 -18.67 -27.13
C GLY A 106 -4.26 -17.47 -27.23
N MET A 107 -3.70 -16.29 -27.52
CA MET A 107 -4.45 -15.04 -27.72
C MET A 107 -4.41 -14.68 -29.20
N ASP A 108 -5.30 -15.31 -29.95
CA ASP A 108 -5.40 -15.24 -31.41
C ASP A 108 -5.89 -13.87 -31.92
N ASP A 109 -6.46 -13.06 -31.03
CA ASP A 109 -6.94 -11.69 -31.27
C ASP A 109 -5.82 -10.64 -31.22
N ARG A 110 -4.56 -11.05 -31.01
CA ARG A 110 -3.38 -10.17 -30.92
C ARG A 110 -2.49 -10.27 -32.15
N THR A 111 -1.80 -9.18 -32.48
CA THR A 111 -0.84 -9.14 -33.59
C THR A 111 0.52 -8.61 -33.11
N PRO A 112 1.59 -9.44 -33.09
CA PRO A 112 1.58 -10.88 -33.33
C PRO A 112 0.77 -11.64 -32.27
N ARG A 113 0.34 -12.87 -32.59
CA ARG A 113 -0.34 -13.77 -31.65
C ARG A 113 0.52 -14.01 -30.41
N TRP A 114 -0.07 -13.95 -29.22
CA TRP A 114 0.63 -14.39 -28.01
C TRP A 114 0.32 -15.87 -27.78
N ASN A 115 1.38 -16.66 -27.62
CA ASN A 115 1.38 -18.09 -27.41
C ASN A 115 1.39 -18.47 -25.92
N ALA A 116 1.82 -17.56 -25.04
CA ALA A 116 1.80 -17.76 -23.59
C ALA A 116 1.15 -16.59 -22.84
N GLY A 117 0.12 -16.91 -22.06
CA GLY A 117 -0.55 -16.02 -21.11
C GLY A 117 -0.65 -16.63 -19.71
N LEU A 118 -1.57 -16.11 -18.89
CA LEU A 118 -1.80 -16.61 -17.53
C LEU A 118 -2.23 -18.09 -17.50
N GLY A 119 -2.92 -18.58 -18.54
CA GLY A 119 -3.27 -19.99 -18.64
C GLY A 119 -2.04 -20.89 -18.77
N THR A 120 -1.04 -20.46 -19.57
CA THR A 120 0.26 -21.13 -19.65
C THR A 120 1.00 -21.07 -18.30
N SER A 121 0.93 -19.94 -17.61
CA SER A 121 1.52 -19.77 -16.26
C SER A 121 0.98 -20.79 -15.26
N HIS A 122 -0.36 -20.88 -15.12
CA HIS A 122 -0.99 -21.81 -14.18
C HIS A 122 -0.73 -23.28 -14.55
N ASN A 123 -0.71 -23.60 -15.85
CA ASN A 123 -0.41 -24.94 -16.31
C ASN A 123 1.07 -25.32 -16.08
N ASN A 124 2.01 -24.37 -16.24
CA ASN A 124 3.41 -24.56 -15.88
C ASN A 124 3.55 -24.91 -14.39
N TRP A 125 2.93 -24.14 -13.50
CA TRP A 125 2.90 -24.41 -12.06
C TRP A 125 2.41 -25.83 -11.78
N THR A 126 1.17 -26.13 -12.15
CA THR A 126 0.53 -27.40 -11.78
C THR A 126 1.25 -28.60 -12.40
N ALA A 127 1.66 -28.53 -13.67
CA ALA A 127 2.34 -29.65 -14.32
C ALA A 127 3.71 -29.93 -13.69
N SER A 128 4.50 -28.89 -13.47
CA SER A 128 5.89 -29.01 -13.01
C SER A 128 6.00 -29.43 -11.54
N VAL A 129 5.17 -28.85 -10.68
CA VAL A 129 5.10 -29.17 -9.25
C VAL A 129 4.67 -30.62 -9.04
N THR A 130 3.70 -31.10 -9.82
CA THR A 130 3.26 -32.50 -9.77
C THR A 130 4.30 -33.45 -10.37
N PHE A 131 4.91 -33.09 -11.52
CA PHE A 131 5.97 -33.88 -12.13
C PHE A 131 7.13 -34.13 -11.17
N ASP A 132 7.65 -33.08 -10.52
CA ASP A 132 8.71 -33.18 -9.51
C ASP A 132 8.30 -34.10 -8.36
N ALA A 133 7.08 -33.94 -7.84
CA ALA A 133 6.57 -34.71 -6.70
C ALA A 133 6.44 -36.22 -6.98
N ILE A 134 5.91 -36.59 -8.15
CA ILE A 134 5.64 -37.99 -8.51
C ILE A 134 6.76 -38.64 -9.33
N TYR A 135 7.84 -37.91 -9.60
CA TYR A 135 8.94 -38.31 -10.48
C TYR A 135 9.41 -39.76 -10.26
N ASN A 136 9.59 -40.15 -8.99
CA ASN A 136 10.08 -41.47 -8.62
C ASN A 136 9.07 -42.61 -8.85
N ALA A 137 7.78 -42.30 -9.04
CA ALA A 137 6.76 -43.27 -9.43
C ALA A 137 6.67 -43.46 -10.96
N LEU A 138 7.25 -42.54 -11.75
CA LEU A 138 7.25 -42.60 -13.20
C LEU A 138 8.39 -43.48 -13.73
N THR A 139 8.15 -44.14 -14.87
CA THR A 139 9.22 -44.82 -15.63
C THR A 139 10.13 -43.79 -16.33
N ASN A 140 11.30 -44.22 -16.80
CA ASN A 140 12.20 -43.33 -17.53
C ASN A 140 11.58 -42.76 -18.82
N ASP A 141 10.79 -43.58 -19.54
CA ASP A 141 10.11 -43.14 -20.75
C ASP A 141 8.99 -42.15 -20.45
N GLU A 142 8.24 -42.38 -19.36
CA GLU A 142 7.21 -41.46 -18.89
C GLU A 142 7.81 -40.11 -18.46
N ARG A 143 8.95 -40.14 -17.76
CA ARG A 143 9.65 -38.91 -17.36
C ARG A 143 10.03 -38.07 -18.55
N ARG A 144 10.68 -38.68 -19.56
CA ARG A 144 11.06 -38.00 -20.80
C ARG A 144 9.84 -37.48 -21.55
N ALA A 145 8.83 -38.31 -21.75
CA ALA A 145 7.62 -37.93 -22.47
C ALA A 145 6.90 -36.74 -21.82
N ILE A 146 6.72 -36.76 -20.50
CA ILE A 146 6.07 -35.66 -19.79
C ILE A 146 6.94 -34.40 -19.81
N ALA A 147 8.25 -34.53 -19.57
CA ALA A 147 9.20 -33.40 -19.62
C ALA A 147 9.18 -32.70 -20.99
N ASP A 148 9.21 -33.46 -22.09
CA ASP A 148 9.14 -32.93 -23.45
C ASP A 148 7.86 -32.12 -23.68
N ARG A 149 6.74 -32.58 -23.11
CA ARG A 149 5.45 -31.89 -23.24
C ARG A 149 5.39 -30.62 -22.40
N ILE A 150 5.94 -30.63 -21.18
CA ILE A 150 6.06 -29.41 -20.35
C ILE A 150 6.94 -28.36 -21.07
N VAL A 151 8.05 -28.79 -21.69
CA VAL A 151 8.88 -27.90 -22.49
C VAL A 151 8.09 -27.30 -23.65
N LYS A 152 7.47 -28.15 -24.47
CA LYS A 152 6.76 -27.72 -25.69
C LYS A 152 5.53 -26.85 -25.43
N LEU A 153 4.73 -27.17 -24.41
CA LEU A 153 3.45 -26.51 -24.15
C LEU A 153 3.58 -25.30 -23.22
N GLY A 154 4.61 -25.28 -22.37
CA GLY A 154 4.76 -24.33 -21.28
C GLY A 154 6.01 -23.47 -21.41
N ILE A 155 7.19 -24.09 -21.34
CA ILE A 155 8.46 -23.37 -21.24
C ILE A 155 8.80 -22.64 -22.54
N GLU A 156 8.75 -23.34 -23.67
CA GLU A 156 9.07 -22.77 -24.99
C GLU A 156 8.21 -21.56 -25.34
N PRO A 157 6.86 -21.60 -25.27
CA PRO A 157 6.05 -20.44 -25.61
C PRO A 157 6.26 -19.28 -24.61
N SER A 158 6.40 -19.55 -23.31
CA SER A 158 6.71 -18.50 -22.32
C SER A 158 8.05 -17.83 -22.60
N ILE A 159 9.12 -18.58 -22.86
CA ILE A 159 10.43 -18.00 -23.18
C ILE A 159 10.38 -17.29 -24.53
N ALA A 160 9.76 -17.90 -25.54
CA ALA A 160 9.71 -17.37 -26.89
C ALA A 160 9.02 -16.00 -26.93
N ASP A 161 7.88 -15.84 -26.27
CA ASP A 161 7.14 -14.58 -26.32
C ASP A 161 7.74 -13.50 -25.40
N TRP A 162 8.29 -13.88 -24.24
CA TRP A 162 8.57 -12.95 -23.14
C TRP A 162 10.04 -12.66 -22.87
N VAL A 163 10.96 -13.56 -23.24
CA VAL A 163 12.37 -13.50 -22.79
C VAL A 163 13.39 -13.62 -23.91
N SER A 164 13.13 -14.49 -24.89
CA SER A 164 14.05 -14.84 -25.98
C SER A 164 14.60 -13.60 -26.69
N LYS A 165 15.87 -13.64 -27.08
CA LYS A 165 16.51 -12.52 -27.79
C LYS A 165 16.04 -12.41 -29.24
N ASP A 166 15.73 -13.54 -29.86
CA ASP A 166 15.42 -13.69 -31.28
C ASP A 166 13.92 -13.80 -31.58
N LYS A 167 13.09 -14.16 -30.58
CA LYS A 167 11.65 -14.41 -30.76
C LYS A 167 10.73 -13.54 -29.92
N ARG A 168 11.23 -12.90 -28.84
CA ARG A 168 10.33 -12.17 -27.92
C ARG A 168 9.55 -11.11 -28.66
N ILE A 169 8.27 -11.07 -28.34
CA ILE A 169 7.33 -10.06 -28.80
C ILE A 169 7.02 -9.05 -27.70
N GLN A 170 7.39 -9.35 -26.44
CA GLN A 170 7.24 -8.47 -25.29
C GLN A 170 8.55 -7.80 -24.88
N SER A 171 8.42 -6.60 -24.33
CA SER A 171 9.43 -5.91 -23.54
C SER A 171 8.91 -5.65 -22.14
N LEU A 172 9.80 -5.30 -21.20
CA LEU A 172 9.37 -4.78 -19.90
C LEU A 172 8.63 -3.44 -20.03
N ASP A 173 8.90 -2.66 -21.08
CA ASP A 173 8.08 -1.48 -21.35
C ASP A 173 6.65 -1.91 -21.66
N ASN A 174 6.41 -2.86 -22.57
CA ASN A 174 5.05 -3.29 -22.85
C ASN A 174 4.38 -4.03 -21.67
N MET A 175 5.13 -4.80 -20.87
CA MET A 175 4.57 -5.70 -19.85
C MET A 175 5.20 -5.59 -18.45
N GLY A 176 5.67 -4.41 -18.06
CA GLY A 176 6.15 -4.10 -16.71
C GLY A 176 5.01 -4.05 -15.69
N HIS A 177 4.44 -5.23 -15.41
CA HIS A 177 3.36 -5.47 -14.46
C HIS A 177 3.35 -6.96 -14.07
N ASN A 178 2.34 -7.37 -13.31
CA ASN A 178 2.25 -8.71 -12.73
C ASN A 178 2.30 -9.88 -13.74
N TRP A 179 1.83 -9.71 -14.99
CA TRP A 179 1.83 -10.80 -15.98
C TRP A 179 3.24 -11.27 -16.34
N TRP A 180 4.19 -10.35 -16.51
CA TRP A 180 5.56 -10.73 -16.82
C TRP A 180 6.16 -11.58 -15.71
N ALA A 181 5.93 -11.19 -14.44
CA ALA A 181 6.38 -11.96 -13.29
C ALA A 181 5.76 -13.37 -13.29
N ALA A 182 4.43 -13.48 -13.41
CA ALA A 182 3.75 -14.77 -13.42
C ALA A 182 4.28 -15.70 -14.52
N ILE A 183 4.18 -15.26 -15.78
CA ILE A 183 4.45 -16.12 -16.94
C ILE A 183 5.92 -16.55 -17.00
N VAL A 184 6.84 -15.63 -16.69
CA VAL A 184 8.28 -15.88 -16.79
C VAL A 184 8.79 -16.69 -15.60
N PHE A 185 8.37 -16.41 -14.37
CA PHE A 185 8.86 -17.14 -13.19
C PHE A 185 8.28 -18.55 -13.10
N GLU A 186 7.03 -18.77 -13.54
CA GLU A 186 6.47 -20.13 -13.62
C GLU A 186 7.13 -20.98 -14.70
N ALA A 187 7.53 -20.38 -15.84
CA ALA A 187 8.38 -21.06 -16.81
C ALA A 187 9.77 -21.41 -16.23
N GLY A 188 10.28 -20.57 -15.31
CA GLY A 188 11.49 -20.84 -14.54
C GLY A 188 11.34 -22.04 -13.60
N ILE A 189 10.22 -22.16 -12.89
CA ILE A 189 9.90 -23.32 -12.04
C ILE A 189 9.79 -24.58 -12.90
N ALA A 190 9.05 -24.52 -14.01
CA ALA A 190 8.91 -25.64 -14.93
C ALA A 190 10.27 -26.08 -15.49
N SER A 191 11.14 -25.13 -15.84
CA SER A 191 12.50 -25.41 -16.30
C SER A 191 13.35 -26.14 -15.25
N LEU A 192 13.22 -25.76 -13.97
CA LEU A 192 13.88 -26.47 -12.87
C LEU A 192 13.33 -27.89 -12.73
N ALA A 193 12.02 -28.12 -12.91
CA ALA A 193 11.42 -29.43 -12.77
C ALA A 193 11.93 -30.46 -13.79
N VAL A 194 12.19 -30.02 -15.03
CA VAL A 194 12.52 -30.92 -16.14
C VAL A 194 14.01 -31.02 -16.43
N MET A 195 14.88 -30.28 -15.73
CA MET A 195 16.31 -30.16 -16.09
C MET A 195 17.12 -31.47 -16.07
N ASN A 196 16.64 -32.51 -15.39
CA ASN A 196 17.26 -33.83 -15.40
C ASN A 196 17.04 -34.55 -16.74
N GLU A 197 15.89 -34.33 -17.38
CA GLU A 197 15.49 -34.93 -18.67
C GLU A 197 15.82 -34.01 -19.84
N GLN A 198 15.84 -32.70 -19.60
CA GLN A 198 16.04 -31.64 -20.55
C GLN A 198 17.21 -30.75 -20.08
N PRO A 199 18.48 -31.12 -20.34
CA PRO A 199 19.65 -30.43 -19.77
C PRO A 199 19.71 -28.92 -20.05
N GLN A 200 19.18 -28.49 -21.20
CA GLN A 200 19.05 -27.08 -21.58
C GLN A 200 18.18 -26.25 -20.61
N ALA A 201 17.23 -26.88 -19.91
CA ALA A 201 16.31 -26.20 -19.01
C ALA A 201 17.00 -25.61 -17.78
N ARG A 202 18.15 -26.16 -17.35
CA ARG A 202 18.97 -25.52 -16.32
C ARG A 202 19.43 -24.13 -16.74
N GLN A 203 19.80 -23.96 -18.01
CA GLN A 203 20.24 -22.67 -18.52
C GLN A 203 19.07 -21.69 -18.58
N TRP A 204 17.90 -22.12 -19.03
CA TRP A 204 16.69 -21.30 -19.05
C TRP A 204 16.30 -20.78 -17.65
N ALA A 205 16.29 -21.64 -16.64
CA ALA A 205 16.04 -21.22 -15.25
C ALA A 205 17.10 -20.22 -14.76
N THR A 206 18.37 -20.44 -15.11
CA THR A 206 19.49 -19.54 -14.75
C THR A 206 19.32 -18.17 -15.40
N ASP A 207 18.96 -18.11 -16.68
CA ASP A 207 18.74 -16.89 -17.45
C ASP A 207 17.52 -16.12 -16.90
N ILE A 208 16.42 -16.81 -16.60
CA ILE A 208 15.23 -16.20 -15.98
C ILE A 208 15.59 -15.59 -14.62
N MET A 209 16.36 -16.29 -13.78
CA MET A 209 16.82 -15.75 -12.50
C MET A 209 17.80 -14.57 -12.66
N GLN A 210 18.51 -14.46 -13.78
CA GLN A 210 19.30 -13.25 -14.08
C GLN A 210 18.40 -12.09 -14.54
N ASN A 211 17.41 -12.39 -15.37
CA ASN A 211 16.46 -11.42 -15.92
C ASN A 211 15.51 -10.84 -14.88
N SER A 212 15.24 -11.53 -13.78
CA SER A 212 14.44 -11.00 -12.66
C SER A 212 14.93 -9.64 -12.18
N ARG A 213 16.26 -9.38 -12.24
CA ARG A 213 16.87 -8.09 -11.90
C ARG A 213 16.28 -6.94 -12.69
N GLN A 214 15.92 -7.17 -13.95
CA GLN A 214 15.36 -6.14 -14.82
C GLN A 214 13.92 -5.80 -14.43
N TRP A 215 13.11 -6.80 -14.04
CA TRP A 215 11.73 -6.56 -13.59
C TRP A 215 11.68 -5.77 -12.26
N PHE A 216 12.54 -6.12 -11.29
CA PHE A 216 12.64 -5.36 -10.03
C PHE A 216 13.26 -3.96 -10.22
N ALA A 217 14.13 -3.77 -11.21
CA ALA A 217 14.76 -2.48 -11.51
C ALA A 217 14.01 -1.67 -12.58
N PHE A 218 12.84 -2.13 -13.02
CA PHE A 218 12.07 -1.43 -14.05
C PHE A 218 11.63 -0.07 -13.52
N SER A 219 12.18 0.98 -14.13
CA SER A 219 12.00 2.37 -13.72
C SER A 219 10.82 3.07 -14.41
N GLY A 220 10.08 2.36 -15.26
CA GLY A 220 9.04 2.94 -16.11
C GLY A 220 9.55 3.49 -17.45
N SER A 221 8.61 4.02 -18.24
CA SER A 221 8.83 4.58 -19.58
C SER A 221 8.11 5.93 -19.71
N ILE A 222 8.86 6.99 -20.01
CA ILE A 222 8.31 8.36 -20.17
C ILE A 222 7.46 8.46 -21.44
N LEU A 223 7.87 7.78 -22.52
CA LEU A 223 7.17 7.83 -23.80
C LEU A 223 5.83 7.08 -23.74
N GLU A 224 5.80 5.96 -23.03
CA GLU A 224 4.64 5.09 -22.93
C GLU A 224 3.78 5.34 -21.69
N ASN A 225 4.13 6.34 -20.87
CA ASN A 225 3.47 6.65 -19.60
C ASN A 225 3.37 5.39 -18.73
N LYS A 226 4.53 4.83 -18.36
CA LYS A 226 4.57 3.69 -17.44
C LYS A 226 5.34 4.01 -16.18
N PRO A 227 4.80 3.65 -15.00
CA PRO A 227 5.50 3.85 -13.76
C PRO A 227 6.55 2.75 -13.56
N ALA A 228 7.42 2.96 -12.57
CA ALA A 228 8.19 1.86 -12.03
C ALA A 228 7.26 0.81 -11.39
N ASN A 229 7.67 -0.46 -11.42
CA ASN A 229 6.91 -1.53 -10.75
C ASN A 229 6.83 -1.31 -9.23
N PHE A 230 7.94 -0.84 -8.65
CA PHE A 230 8.11 -0.68 -7.22
C PHE A 230 8.44 0.76 -6.84
N ASP A 231 7.86 1.19 -5.74
CA ASP A 231 8.37 2.31 -4.96
C ASP A 231 9.69 1.91 -4.29
N LEU A 232 10.62 2.87 -4.13
CA LEU A 232 11.91 2.63 -3.46
C LEU A 232 11.76 2.20 -1.98
N ALA A 233 10.61 2.49 -1.37
CA ALA A 233 10.22 2.04 -0.04
C ALA A 233 9.46 0.69 -0.05
N GLY A 234 9.35 0.00 -1.19
CA GLY A 234 8.84 -1.38 -1.29
C GLY A 234 7.39 -1.52 -1.78
N GLY A 235 6.64 -0.43 -1.91
CA GLY A 235 5.28 -0.44 -2.43
C GLY A 235 5.21 -0.91 -3.89
N PHE A 236 4.09 -1.47 -4.32
CA PHE A 236 3.86 -1.94 -5.68
C PHE A 236 2.57 -1.35 -6.23
N TYR A 237 2.65 -0.65 -7.38
CA TYR A 237 1.63 0.34 -7.78
C TYR A 237 0.27 -0.26 -8.15
N GLU A 238 0.24 -1.52 -8.56
CA GLU A 238 -0.96 -2.15 -9.11
C GLU A 238 -2.06 -2.35 -8.07
N SER A 239 -1.71 -2.82 -6.87
CA SER A 239 -2.55 -2.90 -5.66
C SER A 239 -1.91 -3.87 -4.66
N ILE A 240 -2.49 -4.01 -3.46
CA ILE A 240 -2.12 -5.07 -2.50
C ILE A 240 -2.32 -6.46 -3.11
N SER A 241 -3.44 -6.70 -3.81
CA SER A 241 -3.75 -8.01 -4.40
C SER A 241 -2.75 -8.37 -5.50
N TYR A 242 -2.44 -7.43 -6.39
CA TYR A 242 -1.50 -7.69 -7.49
C TYR A 242 -0.05 -7.74 -7.09
N ALA A 243 0.32 -7.04 -6.02
CA ALA A 243 1.62 -7.23 -5.39
C ALA A 243 1.74 -8.61 -4.75
N ASN A 244 0.71 -9.05 -4.01
CA ASN A 244 0.67 -10.40 -3.44
C ASN A 244 0.80 -11.45 -4.54
N TYR A 245 0.12 -11.26 -5.68
CA TYR A 245 0.25 -12.15 -6.83
C TYR A 245 1.67 -12.12 -7.42
N GLY A 246 2.08 -11.01 -8.06
CA GLY A 246 3.31 -10.95 -8.85
C GLY A 246 4.60 -11.20 -8.05
N VAL A 247 4.71 -10.69 -6.82
CA VAL A 247 5.89 -10.91 -5.97
C VAL A 247 5.98 -12.37 -5.53
N SER A 248 4.84 -13.03 -5.33
CA SER A 248 4.82 -14.43 -4.90
C SER A 248 5.24 -15.41 -5.98
N GLU A 249 4.89 -15.16 -7.24
CA GLU A 249 5.36 -15.98 -8.38
C GLU A 249 6.89 -15.96 -8.44
N TYR A 250 7.51 -14.78 -8.25
CA TYR A 250 8.97 -14.67 -8.11
C TYR A 250 9.48 -15.45 -6.88
N LEU A 251 8.88 -15.26 -5.72
CA LEU A 251 9.36 -15.87 -4.47
C LEU A 251 9.24 -17.40 -4.49
N GLN A 252 8.21 -17.95 -5.13
CA GLN A 252 8.09 -19.38 -5.37
C GLN A 252 9.18 -19.88 -6.30
N PHE A 253 9.45 -19.16 -7.40
CA PHE A 253 10.57 -19.49 -8.28
C PHE A 253 11.91 -19.42 -7.54
N ARG A 254 12.10 -18.40 -6.70
CA ARG A 254 13.31 -18.25 -5.87
C ARG A 254 13.48 -19.39 -4.88
N LEU A 255 12.39 -19.85 -4.27
CA LEU A 255 12.39 -20.99 -3.36
C LEU A 255 12.72 -22.29 -4.09
N ALA A 256 12.06 -22.58 -5.23
CA ALA A 256 12.35 -23.71 -6.09
C ALA A 256 13.82 -23.71 -6.54
N TYR A 257 14.32 -22.55 -7.00
CA TYR A 257 15.71 -22.38 -7.42
C TYR A 257 16.68 -22.65 -6.26
N THR A 258 16.38 -22.12 -5.07
CA THR A 258 17.20 -22.35 -3.86
C THR A 258 17.26 -23.82 -3.50
N ASN A 259 16.13 -24.52 -3.58
CA ASN A 259 16.07 -25.93 -3.27
C ASN A 259 16.77 -26.77 -4.36
N ALA A 260 16.66 -26.42 -5.63
CA ALA A 260 17.25 -27.19 -6.74
C ALA A 260 18.76 -26.94 -6.91
N LEU A 261 19.19 -25.68 -6.84
CA LEU A 261 20.52 -25.22 -7.27
C LEU A 261 21.33 -24.52 -6.17
N GLY A 262 20.73 -24.24 -5.01
CA GLY A 262 21.39 -23.63 -3.86
C GLY A 262 21.02 -22.15 -3.63
N LYS A 263 21.33 -21.67 -2.42
CA LYS A 263 21.04 -20.30 -1.99
C LYS A 263 21.78 -19.28 -2.87
N ARG A 264 21.17 -18.10 -2.99
CA ARG A 264 21.74 -16.96 -3.71
C ARG A 264 21.38 -15.67 -2.97
N THR A 265 22.11 -14.60 -3.26
CA THR A 265 21.79 -13.23 -2.83
C THR A 265 21.46 -12.41 -4.08
N MET A 266 20.40 -11.60 -4.04
CA MET A 266 20.02 -10.70 -5.13
C MET A 266 20.14 -9.23 -4.71
N PRO A 267 20.41 -8.32 -5.66
CA PRO A 267 20.50 -6.89 -5.34
C PRO A 267 19.20 -6.27 -4.82
N TYR A 268 18.06 -6.95 -5.00
CA TYR A 268 16.73 -6.49 -4.60
C TYR A 268 16.19 -7.22 -3.36
N ASP A 269 16.99 -8.01 -2.63
CA ASP A 269 16.52 -8.71 -1.42
C ASP A 269 16.01 -7.71 -0.36
N ASN A 270 16.64 -6.54 -0.23
CA ASN A 270 16.17 -5.46 0.65
C ASN A 270 14.85 -4.83 0.16
N LEU A 271 14.63 -4.77 -1.16
CA LEU A 271 13.35 -4.28 -1.71
C LEU A 271 12.21 -5.24 -1.33
N LEU A 272 12.44 -6.55 -1.41
CA LEU A 272 11.46 -7.56 -1.01
C LEU A 272 11.09 -7.46 0.47
N GLN A 273 12.06 -7.19 1.35
CA GLN A 273 11.79 -6.97 2.78
C GLN A 273 10.89 -5.75 2.98
N LYS A 274 11.24 -4.64 2.34
CA LYS A 274 10.43 -3.41 2.34
C LYS A 274 9.02 -3.63 1.76
N THR A 275 8.86 -4.51 0.78
CA THR A 275 7.54 -4.87 0.23
C THR A 275 6.68 -5.58 1.27
N VAL A 276 7.25 -6.46 2.09
CA VAL A 276 6.50 -7.06 3.21
C VAL A 276 6.17 -6.02 4.29
N ASP A 277 7.10 -5.11 4.59
CA ASP A 277 6.82 -4.00 5.51
C ASP A 277 5.66 -3.11 4.99
N TRP A 278 5.56 -2.91 3.68
CA TRP A 278 4.44 -2.22 3.06
C TRP A 278 3.10 -2.94 3.23
N PHE A 279 3.05 -4.26 3.02
CA PHE A 279 1.85 -5.04 3.31
C PHE A 279 1.42 -4.90 4.77
N MET A 280 2.37 -4.80 5.70
CA MET A 280 2.10 -4.56 7.12
C MET A 280 1.55 -3.15 7.37
N HIS A 281 2.13 -2.10 6.77
CA HIS A 281 1.61 -0.73 6.89
C HIS A 281 0.18 -0.59 6.35
N ALA A 282 -0.14 -1.31 5.27
CA ALA A 282 -1.49 -1.33 4.69
C ALA A 282 -2.50 -2.14 5.52
N ALA A 283 -2.05 -3.07 6.37
CA ALA A 283 -2.93 -3.93 7.14
C ALA A 283 -3.59 -3.23 8.33
N TYR A 284 -4.82 -3.60 8.64
CA TYR A 284 -5.60 -3.09 9.76
C TYR A 284 -5.93 -4.20 10.76
N PRO A 285 -5.10 -4.42 11.79
CA PRO A 285 -5.35 -5.41 12.84
C PRO A 285 -6.64 -5.09 13.61
N ARG A 286 -7.43 -6.12 13.89
CA ARG A 286 -8.72 -5.99 14.60
C ARG A 286 -8.77 -6.85 15.84
N SER A 287 -9.50 -6.39 16.85
CA SER A 287 -9.66 -7.13 18.10
C SER A 287 -10.58 -8.35 17.96
N GLY A 288 -10.43 -9.30 18.88
CA GLY A 288 -11.22 -10.52 18.92
C GLY A 288 -10.92 -11.48 17.77
N ASP A 289 -11.97 -12.14 17.27
CA ASP A 289 -11.87 -13.10 16.17
C ASP A 289 -12.16 -12.50 14.79
N LYS A 290 -12.24 -11.17 14.69
CA LYS A 290 -12.41 -10.49 13.41
C LYS A 290 -11.13 -10.60 12.56
N PRO A 291 -11.23 -10.87 11.25
CA PRO A 291 -10.06 -10.92 10.38
C PRO A 291 -9.42 -9.55 10.23
N SER A 292 -8.09 -9.46 10.09
CA SER A 292 -7.44 -8.20 9.71
C SER A 292 -8.04 -7.67 8.40
N MET A 293 -8.23 -6.35 8.31
CA MET A 293 -8.53 -5.68 7.05
C MET A 293 -7.24 -5.15 6.40
N SER A 294 -7.35 -4.53 5.24
CA SER A 294 -6.26 -3.89 4.51
C SER A 294 -6.77 -2.74 3.65
N LEU A 295 -5.89 -1.79 3.32
CA LEU A 295 -6.19 -0.78 2.29
C LEU A 295 -6.55 -1.46 0.96
N ASN A 296 -7.63 -1.01 0.35
CA ASN A 296 -8.23 -1.64 -0.82
C ASN A 296 -8.14 -0.80 -2.11
N PHE A 297 -7.25 0.20 -2.20
CA PHE A 297 -7.11 0.99 -3.42
C PHE A 297 -6.71 0.15 -4.64
N GLY A 298 -7.20 0.57 -5.81
CA GLY A 298 -7.04 -0.17 -7.07
C GLY A 298 -7.85 -1.46 -7.10
N ASP A 299 -7.46 -2.39 -7.97
CA ASP A 299 -8.07 -3.72 -8.03
C ASP A 299 -7.64 -4.55 -6.81
N SER A 300 -8.34 -4.37 -5.71
CA SER A 300 -8.07 -5.01 -4.42
C SER A 300 -9.35 -5.20 -3.61
N ASN A 301 -9.24 -5.68 -2.37
CA ASN A 301 -10.39 -5.80 -1.47
C ASN A 301 -9.95 -5.58 -0.02
N ASP A 302 -10.94 -5.35 0.86
CA ASP A 302 -10.74 -5.07 2.30
C ASP A 302 -9.97 -6.18 3.06
N PHE A 303 -9.80 -7.37 2.51
CA PHE A 303 -9.11 -8.49 3.15
C PHE A 303 -7.84 -8.93 2.41
N ALA A 304 -7.50 -8.26 1.30
CA ALA A 304 -6.28 -8.52 0.56
C ALA A 304 -5.06 -8.35 1.46
N ASN A 305 -4.08 -9.24 1.33
CA ASN A 305 -2.91 -9.25 2.21
C ASN A 305 -1.67 -9.81 1.51
N GLY A 306 -0.51 -9.61 2.12
CA GLY A 306 0.79 -10.10 1.65
C GLY A 306 1.30 -11.32 2.41
N GLU A 307 0.41 -12.21 2.85
CA GLU A 307 0.77 -13.39 3.63
C GLU A 307 1.64 -14.37 2.85
N ARG A 308 1.33 -14.59 1.56
CA ARG A 308 2.08 -15.50 0.68
C ARG A 308 3.53 -15.03 0.53
N PRO A 309 3.82 -13.74 0.21
CA PRO A 309 5.18 -13.20 0.24
C PRO A 309 5.87 -13.36 1.59
N ALA A 310 5.20 -13.04 2.71
CA ALA A 310 5.80 -13.13 4.04
C ALA A 310 6.24 -14.55 4.40
N LYS A 311 5.40 -15.56 4.14
CA LYS A 311 5.74 -16.98 4.34
C LYS A 311 6.89 -17.44 3.46
N LEU A 312 6.92 -17.04 2.19
CA LEU A 312 7.98 -17.42 1.27
C LEU A 312 9.32 -16.77 1.65
N MET A 313 9.29 -15.51 2.10
CA MET A 313 10.48 -14.83 2.65
C MET A 313 11.03 -15.55 3.89
N LEU A 314 10.16 -15.99 4.80
CA LEU A 314 10.57 -16.84 5.93
C LEU A 314 11.16 -18.17 5.47
N ALA A 315 10.56 -18.84 4.49
CA ALA A 315 11.06 -20.10 3.94
C ALA A 315 12.45 -19.96 3.29
N LEU A 316 12.75 -18.79 2.73
CA LEU A 316 14.04 -18.43 2.14
C LEU A 316 15.09 -17.99 3.17
N GLY A 317 14.70 -17.78 4.43
CA GLY A 317 15.57 -17.23 5.48
C GLY A 317 15.81 -15.73 5.35
N LEU A 318 14.90 -15.00 4.69
CA LEU A 318 14.96 -13.55 4.49
C LEU A 318 13.96 -12.77 5.37
N GLY A 319 13.12 -13.47 6.14
CA GLY A 319 12.10 -12.83 6.97
C GLY A 319 12.58 -12.41 8.36
N THR A 320 11.75 -11.60 9.02
CA THR A 320 12.00 -11.02 10.35
C THR A 320 10.97 -11.51 11.39
N ASP A 321 11.14 -11.15 12.66
CA ASP A 321 10.17 -11.49 13.73
C ASP A 321 8.79 -10.85 13.48
N ASP A 322 8.77 -9.65 12.90
CA ASP A 322 7.56 -8.92 12.54
C ASP A 322 6.70 -9.68 11.50
N TYR A 323 7.30 -10.51 10.66
CA TYR A 323 6.55 -11.28 9.66
C TYR A 323 5.71 -12.38 10.31
N TYR A 324 6.18 -12.93 11.44
CA TYR A 324 5.38 -13.88 12.21
C TYR A 324 4.20 -13.19 12.89
N TRP A 325 4.38 -11.96 13.39
CA TRP A 325 3.27 -11.15 13.86
C TRP A 325 2.25 -10.93 12.75
N TYR A 326 2.72 -10.55 11.55
CA TYR A 326 1.85 -10.29 10.41
C TYR A 326 1.05 -11.51 9.97
N ILE A 327 1.70 -12.68 9.86
CA ILE A 327 1.03 -13.95 9.51
C ILE A 327 -0.05 -14.34 10.56
N GLN A 328 0.15 -14.00 11.84
CA GLN A 328 -0.89 -14.21 12.86
C GLN A 328 -2.11 -13.29 12.64
N GLN A 329 -1.90 -12.04 12.19
CA GLN A 329 -2.99 -11.12 11.88
C GLN A 329 -3.78 -11.57 10.64
N THR A 330 -3.11 -12.13 9.63
CA THR A 330 -3.74 -12.54 8.36
C THR A 330 -4.32 -13.95 8.39
N GLY A 331 -3.93 -14.80 9.34
CA GLY A 331 -4.37 -16.21 9.41
C GLY A 331 -5.88 -16.43 9.60
N LYS A 332 -6.64 -15.38 9.93
CA LYS A 332 -8.11 -15.41 10.06
C LYS A 332 -8.85 -14.85 8.84
N THR A 333 -8.14 -14.32 7.84
CA THR A 333 -8.78 -13.60 6.71
C THR A 333 -9.55 -14.55 5.79
N PRO A 334 -10.65 -14.10 5.17
CA PRO A 334 -11.35 -14.87 4.14
C PRO A 334 -10.67 -14.77 2.76
N PHE A 335 -9.52 -14.09 2.67
CA PHE A 335 -8.76 -13.93 1.43
C PHE A 335 -8.31 -15.30 0.92
N ARG A 336 -8.44 -15.53 -0.39
CA ARG A 336 -8.25 -16.86 -0.99
C ARG A 336 -6.96 -17.00 -1.80
N GLU A 337 -6.16 -15.95 -1.87
CA GLU A 337 -4.88 -15.92 -2.60
C GLU A 337 -3.66 -15.90 -1.66
N ASP A 338 -3.88 -16.19 -0.39
CA ASP A 338 -2.84 -16.43 0.60
C ASP A 338 -2.32 -17.89 0.53
N LEU A 339 -1.24 -18.20 1.24
CA LEU A 339 -0.80 -19.58 1.45
C LEU A 339 -1.55 -20.18 2.64
N ASN A 340 -2.88 -20.23 2.55
CA ASN A 340 -3.73 -20.83 3.56
C ASN A 340 -3.26 -22.24 3.94
N VAL A 341 -3.30 -22.59 5.22
CA VAL A 341 -2.95 -23.92 5.73
C VAL A 341 -3.78 -25.07 5.15
N GLY A 342 -4.91 -24.77 4.49
CA GLY A 342 -5.70 -25.74 3.73
C GLY A 342 -5.15 -26.09 2.34
N THR A 343 -4.17 -25.32 1.83
CA THR A 343 -3.49 -25.58 0.55
C THR A 343 -2.23 -26.43 0.77
N PRO A 344 -1.75 -27.18 -0.23
CA PRO A 344 -0.52 -27.97 -0.11
C PRO A 344 0.70 -27.15 0.30
N MET A 345 0.92 -26.03 -0.40
CA MET A 345 2.05 -25.12 -0.11
C MET A 345 1.89 -24.44 1.25
N GLY A 346 0.70 -23.95 1.58
CA GLY A 346 0.45 -23.31 2.87
C GLY A 346 0.60 -24.24 4.07
N LEU A 347 0.22 -25.51 3.93
CA LEU A 347 0.44 -26.53 4.95
C LEU A 347 1.94 -26.85 5.11
N LEU A 348 2.64 -27.07 4.00
CA LEU A 348 4.05 -27.48 3.99
C LEU A 348 5.00 -26.37 4.48
N TYR A 349 4.68 -25.13 4.12
CA TYR A 349 5.46 -23.94 4.45
C TYR A 349 4.87 -23.10 5.57
N GLN A 350 3.91 -23.65 6.34
CA GLN A 350 3.48 -22.99 7.57
C GLN A 350 4.70 -22.74 8.46
N PRO A 351 4.95 -21.51 8.94
CA PRO A 351 6.04 -21.24 9.86
C PRO A 351 5.81 -21.93 11.21
N GLU A 352 6.85 -21.94 12.05
CA GLU A 352 6.73 -22.44 13.42
C GLU A 352 5.93 -21.47 14.27
N ASN A 353 5.15 -22.01 15.21
CA ASN A 353 4.49 -21.19 16.20
C ASN A 353 5.58 -20.70 17.15
N LYS A 354 5.85 -19.39 17.12
CA LYS A 354 6.75 -18.74 18.04
C LYS A 354 6.07 -17.55 18.72
N PRO A 355 6.48 -17.16 19.93
CA PRO A 355 6.07 -15.90 20.52
C PRO A 355 6.45 -14.74 19.57
N VAL A 356 5.52 -13.83 19.36
CA VAL A 356 5.70 -12.63 18.53
C VAL A 356 5.41 -11.39 19.38
N PRO A 357 5.97 -10.23 19.04
CA PRO A 357 5.64 -9.01 19.77
C PRO A 357 4.14 -8.68 19.62
N ALA A 358 3.57 -7.95 20.57
CA ALA A 358 2.16 -7.55 20.50
C ALA A 358 1.88 -6.59 19.32
N THR A 359 2.89 -5.83 18.92
CA THR A 359 2.89 -4.88 17.81
C THR A 359 4.21 -5.00 17.04
N PRO A 360 4.24 -4.76 15.72
CA PRO A 360 5.47 -4.83 14.94
C PRO A 360 6.43 -3.68 15.30
N GLY A 361 7.71 -3.83 14.96
CA GLY A 361 8.76 -2.81 15.12
C GLY A 361 8.74 -1.69 14.08
N LEU A 362 7.68 -1.59 13.26
CA LEU A 362 7.54 -0.60 12.20
C LEU A 362 7.01 0.74 12.72
N PRO A 363 7.37 1.88 12.09
CA PRO A 363 6.73 3.16 12.35
C PRO A 363 5.20 3.10 12.16
N PRO A 364 4.38 3.83 12.95
CA PRO A 364 2.93 3.82 12.76
C PRO A 364 2.48 4.36 11.40
N SER A 365 3.24 5.30 10.84
CA SER A 365 2.92 5.99 9.60
C SER A 365 4.04 5.79 8.56
N ALA A 366 3.67 5.61 7.29
CA ALA A 366 4.60 5.39 6.19
C ALA A 366 4.15 6.10 4.90
N MET A 367 5.10 6.43 4.03
CA MET A 367 4.86 7.07 2.75
C MET A 367 5.66 6.37 1.64
N TYR A 368 4.97 6.10 0.54
CA TYR A 368 5.48 5.50 -0.69
C TYR A 368 5.34 6.55 -1.78
N GLY A 369 6.25 7.53 -1.75
CA GLY A 369 6.07 8.82 -2.43
C GLY A 369 6.07 8.74 -3.96
N SER A 370 6.83 7.81 -4.55
CA SER A 370 6.89 7.66 -6.01
C SER A 370 5.67 6.96 -6.58
N MET A 371 5.09 6.03 -5.82
CA MET A 371 3.82 5.36 -6.15
C MET A 371 2.59 6.18 -5.74
N GLY A 372 2.75 7.08 -4.77
CA GLY A 372 1.70 7.98 -4.30
C GLY A 372 0.76 7.35 -3.28
N TRP A 373 1.25 6.53 -2.34
CA TRP A 373 0.45 5.94 -1.25
C TRP A 373 1.00 6.30 0.12
N GLY A 374 0.13 6.43 1.10
CA GLY A 374 0.53 6.80 2.45
C GLY A 374 -0.42 6.28 3.52
N THR A 375 0.12 6.03 4.70
CA THR A 375 -0.63 5.61 5.88
C THR A 375 -0.30 6.51 7.06
N LEU A 376 -1.34 6.96 7.75
CA LEU A 376 -1.24 7.65 9.03
C LEU A 376 -1.99 6.83 10.07
N ARG A 377 -1.36 6.50 11.20
CA ARG A 377 -1.97 5.61 12.21
C ARG A 377 -1.77 6.10 13.63
N SER A 378 -2.78 5.98 14.48
CA SER A 378 -2.65 6.35 15.90
C SER A 378 -1.74 5.40 16.70
N SER A 379 -1.82 4.09 16.47
CA SER A 379 -0.90 3.07 17.00
C SER A 379 -1.09 1.73 16.30
N TRP A 380 -0.17 0.78 16.46
CA TRP A 380 -0.33 -0.60 15.97
C TRP A 380 -1.29 -1.48 16.78
N LYS A 381 -1.88 -0.97 17.87
CA LYS A 381 -2.86 -1.73 18.65
C LYS A 381 -4.06 -2.10 17.76
N PRO A 382 -4.70 -3.26 17.99
CA PRO A 382 -5.93 -3.62 17.29
C PRO A 382 -6.99 -2.52 17.43
N ASP A 383 -7.78 -2.33 16.37
CA ASP A 383 -8.87 -1.35 16.29
C ASP A 383 -8.43 0.13 16.40
N ALA A 384 -7.14 0.42 16.31
CA ALA A 384 -6.61 1.79 16.24
C ALA A 384 -7.19 2.57 15.04
N THR A 385 -6.86 3.85 14.92
CA THR A 385 -7.25 4.63 13.73
C THR A 385 -6.18 4.48 12.65
N LEU A 386 -6.58 4.19 11.43
CA LEU A 386 -5.75 4.18 10.23
C LEU A 386 -6.41 5.02 9.14
N LEU A 387 -5.71 6.04 8.67
CA LEU A 387 -6.04 6.81 7.48
C LEU A 387 -5.12 6.37 6.34
N GLY A 388 -5.70 5.81 5.28
CA GLY A 388 -5.00 5.51 4.03
C GLY A 388 -5.22 6.63 3.03
N VAL A 389 -4.18 7.02 2.30
CA VAL A 389 -4.20 8.10 1.31
C VAL A 389 -3.59 7.61 0.00
N LYS A 390 -4.22 7.92 -1.13
CA LYS A 390 -3.67 7.68 -2.47
C LYS A 390 -3.73 8.95 -3.32
N SER A 391 -2.59 9.33 -3.89
CA SER A 391 -2.49 10.30 -4.98
C SER A 391 -1.30 9.90 -5.84
N GLY A 392 -1.54 9.07 -6.84
CA GLY A 392 -0.50 8.34 -7.54
C GLY A 392 -0.83 8.11 -9.00
N TYR A 393 -0.42 6.95 -9.50
CA TYR A 393 -0.64 6.54 -10.88
C TYR A 393 -2.08 6.05 -11.14
N THR A 394 -2.52 6.17 -12.39
CA THR A 394 -3.77 5.60 -12.92
C THR A 394 -3.45 4.93 -14.24
N TRP A 395 -3.51 3.60 -14.22
CA TRP A 395 -3.30 2.69 -15.35
C TRP A 395 -3.39 1.26 -14.83
N ASN A 396 -3.86 0.34 -15.68
CA ASN A 396 -3.91 -1.09 -15.37
C ASN A 396 -4.74 -1.37 -14.11
N HIS A 397 -4.16 -1.82 -13.00
CA HIS A 397 -4.93 -2.12 -11.77
C HIS A 397 -5.06 -0.93 -10.81
N ALA A 398 -4.46 0.23 -11.13
CA ALA A 398 -4.60 1.45 -10.34
C ALA A 398 -5.71 2.36 -10.93
N HIS A 399 -6.63 2.80 -10.09
CA HIS A 399 -7.82 3.57 -10.49
C HIS A 399 -7.58 5.07 -10.60
N ALA A 400 -8.59 5.79 -11.08
CA ALA A 400 -8.63 7.25 -11.22
C ALA A 400 -9.02 7.94 -9.90
N ASP A 401 -8.25 7.68 -8.85
CA ASP A 401 -8.53 7.98 -7.44
C ASP A 401 -7.52 8.97 -6.80
N ALA A 402 -6.85 9.81 -7.61
CA ALA A 402 -5.83 10.73 -7.10
C ALA A 402 -6.40 11.73 -6.09
N GLY A 403 -5.81 11.77 -4.91
CA GLY A 403 -6.28 12.55 -3.76
C GLY A 403 -7.31 11.82 -2.88
N SER A 404 -7.67 10.58 -3.22
CA SER A 404 -8.60 9.75 -2.44
C SER A 404 -8.00 9.34 -1.09
N PHE A 405 -8.88 8.96 -0.17
CA PHE A 405 -8.54 8.50 1.16
C PHE A 405 -9.60 7.52 1.69
N VAL A 406 -9.19 6.68 2.63
CA VAL A 406 -10.06 5.74 3.37
C VAL A 406 -9.75 5.81 4.87
N LEU A 407 -10.74 5.52 5.72
CA LEU A 407 -10.58 5.62 7.16
C LEU A 407 -11.12 4.39 7.89
N TYR A 408 -10.22 3.74 8.63
CA TYR A 408 -10.53 2.65 9.55
C TYR A 408 -10.44 3.16 10.98
N HIS A 409 -11.45 2.84 11.79
CA HIS A 409 -11.52 3.28 13.19
C HIS A 409 -12.34 2.31 14.02
N LYS A 410 -11.87 1.99 15.24
CA LYS A 410 -12.59 1.15 16.23
C LYS A 410 -13.03 -0.22 15.66
N GLY A 411 -12.23 -0.78 14.76
CA GLY A 411 -12.43 -2.12 14.18
C GLY A 411 -13.23 -2.15 12.88
N GLU A 412 -13.63 -1.00 12.34
CA GLU A 412 -14.44 -0.93 11.10
C GLU A 412 -13.84 0.03 10.06
N ASN A 413 -14.03 -0.28 8.78
CA ASN A 413 -13.84 0.64 7.67
C ASN A 413 -15.07 1.56 7.60
N LEU A 414 -14.90 2.88 7.80
CA LEU A 414 -16.01 3.85 7.89
C LEU A 414 -16.11 4.74 6.65
N LEU A 415 -14.97 5.21 6.14
CA LEU A 415 -14.86 5.92 4.87
C LEU A 415 -14.18 5.01 3.87
N ILE A 416 -14.93 4.58 2.87
CA ILE A 416 -14.57 3.44 2.01
C ILE A 416 -14.09 3.91 0.65
N ASP A 417 -13.34 3.05 -0.03
CA ASP A 417 -13.13 3.15 -1.47
C ASP A 417 -14.22 2.36 -2.22
N GLY A 418 -14.48 2.70 -3.48
CA GLY A 418 -15.44 2.01 -4.33
C GLY A 418 -15.07 0.55 -4.61
N GLY A 419 -13.78 0.19 -4.54
CA GLY A 419 -13.31 -1.17 -4.77
C GLY A 419 -13.35 -1.55 -6.25
N ASP A 420 -13.59 -2.83 -6.56
CA ASP A 420 -13.55 -3.35 -7.93
C ASP A 420 -14.58 -4.46 -8.20
N VAL A 421 -14.66 -4.90 -9.46
CA VAL A 421 -15.41 -6.08 -9.90
C VAL A 421 -14.59 -6.85 -10.92
N GLY A 422 -15.01 -8.07 -11.25
CA GLY A 422 -14.32 -8.86 -12.28
C GLY A 422 -14.29 -8.14 -13.64
N TYR A 423 -13.17 -8.24 -14.36
CA TYR A 423 -12.88 -7.54 -15.62
C TYR A 423 -13.92 -7.70 -16.74
N GLY A 424 -14.66 -8.80 -16.73
CA GLY A 424 -15.73 -9.05 -17.70
C GLY A 424 -17.00 -8.22 -17.48
N ASN A 425 -17.13 -7.54 -16.33
CA ASN A 425 -18.29 -6.70 -16.03
C ASN A 425 -18.12 -5.30 -16.62
N PRO A 426 -19.13 -4.76 -17.34
CA PRO A 426 -19.08 -3.41 -17.89
C PRO A 426 -18.81 -2.33 -16.82
N GLU A 427 -19.32 -2.53 -15.60
CA GLU A 427 -19.18 -1.65 -14.44
C GLU A 427 -17.73 -1.45 -14.02
N TYR A 428 -16.84 -2.41 -14.30
CA TYR A 428 -15.40 -2.26 -14.07
C TYR A 428 -14.90 -0.96 -14.73
N SER A 429 -15.12 -0.86 -16.05
CA SER A 429 -14.69 0.28 -16.87
C SER A 429 -15.58 1.52 -16.72
N SER A 430 -16.87 1.33 -16.40
CA SER A 430 -17.84 2.42 -16.44
C SER A 430 -18.01 3.13 -15.09
N TYR A 431 -17.65 2.48 -13.98
CA TYR A 431 -17.77 3.00 -12.62
C TYR A 431 -16.51 2.82 -11.76
N PHE A 432 -16.09 1.58 -11.48
CA PHE A 432 -15.14 1.30 -10.41
C PHE A 432 -13.77 1.96 -10.61
N VAL A 433 -13.24 1.98 -11.83
CA VAL A 433 -11.94 2.60 -12.11
C VAL A 433 -11.98 4.13 -12.24
N LYS A 434 -13.15 4.77 -12.10
CA LYS A 434 -13.36 6.20 -12.35
C LYS A 434 -13.46 7.00 -11.06
N SER A 435 -13.05 8.27 -11.11
CA SER A 435 -13.09 9.22 -9.99
C SER A 435 -14.39 9.28 -9.20
N GLN A 436 -15.55 9.06 -9.83
CA GLN A 436 -16.84 9.04 -9.14
C GLN A 436 -16.98 7.95 -8.06
N ALA A 437 -16.20 6.86 -8.16
CA ALA A 437 -16.20 5.76 -7.20
C ALA A 437 -15.33 6.03 -5.96
N HIS A 438 -14.66 7.20 -5.87
CA HIS A 438 -13.64 7.46 -4.85
C HIS A 438 -13.89 8.78 -4.09
N ASN A 439 -13.20 8.96 -2.96
CA ASN A 439 -13.31 10.14 -2.10
C ASN A 439 -12.48 11.32 -2.63
N VAL A 440 -12.87 11.89 -3.78
CA VAL A 440 -12.13 12.94 -4.49
C VAL A 440 -12.93 14.23 -4.62
N VAL A 441 -12.31 15.29 -5.16
CA VAL A 441 -13.02 16.50 -5.60
C VAL A 441 -13.25 16.45 -7.10
N MET A 442 -14.48 16.72 -7.50
CA MET A 442 -14.90 16.87 -8.89
C MET A 442 -15.08 18.36 -9.22
N PHE A 443 -14.77 18.73 -10.46
CA PHE A 443 -15.10 20.01 -11.06
C PHE A 443 -16.07 19.79 -12.22
N ASN A 444 -17.26 20.39 -12.13
CA ASN A 444 -18.34 20.19 -13.10
C ASN A 444 -18.66 18.71 -13.39
N GLY A 445 -18.54 17.84 -12.37
CA GLY A 445 -18.78 16.40 -12.50
C GLY A 445 -17.60 15.58 -13.05
N GLU A 446 -16.44 16.20 -13.31
CA GLU A 446 -15.23 15.52 -13.78
C GLU A 446 -14.03 15.73 -12.86
N ALA A 447 -13.09 14.78 -12.83
CA ALA A 447 -11.80 14.92 -12.16
C ALA A 447 -10.67 14.42 -13.06
N GLN A 448 -10.25 13.17 -12.92
CA GLN A 448 -9.30 12.54 -13.84
C GLN A 448 -10.00 12.11 -15.13
N ASP A 449 -9.22 12.01 -16.22
CA ASP A 449 -9.74 11.54 -17.48
C ASP A 449 -9.98 10.03 -17.44
N ALA A 450 -11.21 9.58 -17.67
CA ALA A 450 -11.54 8.16 -17.64
C ALA A 450 -10.74 7.32 -18.67
N ARG A 451 -10.15 7.96 -19.69
CA ARG A 451 -9.29 7.28 -20.67
C ARG A 451 -7.92 6.93 -20.11
N ASP A 452 -7.49 7.54 -18.99
CA ASP A 452 -6.20 7.26 -18.35
C ASP A 452 -6.10 5.79 -17.89
N GLN A 453 -7.23 5.13 -17.62
CA GLN A 453 -7.26 3.69 -17.33
C GLN A 453 -6.57 2.86 -18.43
N TYR A 454 -6.69 3.28 -19.68
CA TYR A 454 -6.16 2.58 -20.85
C TYR A 454 -4.90 3.24 -21.43
N ASN A 455 -4.82 4.57 -21.39
CA ASN A 455 -3.73 5.35 -21.98
C ASN A 455 -2.63 5.74 -20.97
N ALA A 456 -2.83 5.38 -19.70
CA ALA A 456 -2.06 5.79 -18.54
C ALA A 456 -2.03 7.31 -18.32
N VAL A 457 -2.10 7.70 -17.04
CA VAL A 457 -2.01 9.10 -16.67
C VAL A 457 -0.65 9.68 -17.08
N LYS A 458 -0.66 10.80 -17.82
CA LYS A 458 0.58 11.42 -18.29
C LYS A 458 1.38 12.06 -17.16
N ASN A 459 0.68 12.79 -16.29
CA ASN A 459 1.26 13.51 -15.16
C ASN A 459 0.73 12.84 -13.87
N PRO A 460 1.51 11.97 -13.21
CA PRO A 460 1.02 11.25 -12.06
C PRO A 460 0.80 12.15 -10.84
N GLY A 461 -0.01 11.65 -9.90
CA GLY A 461 -0.15 12.26 -8.59
C GLY A 461 1.04 11.89 -7.70
N HIS A 462 1.23 12.66 -6.63
CA HIS A 462 2.30 12.41 -5.66
C HIS A 462 1.86 12.64 -4.23
N LEU A 463 2.58 11.99 -3.29
CA LEU A 463 2.52 12.31 -1.88
C LEU A 463 3.83 12.91 -1.40
N TYR A 464 3.73 13.89 -0.51
CA TYR A 464 4.86 14.62 0.04
C TYR A 464 4.74 14.80 1.57
N ASN A 465 5.90 15.00 2.19
CA ASN A 465 6.07 15.55 3.53
C ASN A 465 5.35 14.78 4.65
N LEU A 466 5.59 13.47 4.79
CA LEU A 466 5.08 12.71 5.94
C LEU A 466 5.72 13.17 7.25
N LEU A 467 4.91 13.70 8.16
CA LEU A 467 5.29 13.97 9.56
C LEU A 467 4.39 13.14 10.48
N ASP A 468 4.97 12.45 11.45
CA ASP A 468 4.27 11.77 12.54
C ASP A 468 4.91 12.13 13.89
N GLY A 469 4.46 13.23 14.47
CA GLY A 469 4.89 13.70 15.79
C GLY A 469 4.07 13.11 16.95
N GLY A 470 3.38 11.99 16.74
CA GLY A 470 2.47 11.41 17.73
C GLY A 470 1.13 12.13 17.76
N SER A 471 1.01 13.22 18.51
CA SER A 471 -0.27 13.97 18.64
C SER A 471 -0.62 14.80 17.41
N LEU A 472 0.38 15.17 16.61
CA LEU A 472 0.20 15.84 15.33
C LEU A 472 0.83 15.02 14.20
N LYS A 473 0.09 14.82 13.11
CA LYS A 473 0.59 14.18 11.89
C LYS A 473 0.22 15.00 10.65
N TYR A 474 1.03 14.91 9.61
CA TYR A 474 0.82 15.64 8.36
C TYR A 474 1.19 14.80 7.14
N MET A 475 0.42 14.96 6.07
CA MET A 475 0.74 14.46 4.73
C MET A 475 0.10 15.37 3.67
N LEU A 476 0.84 15.63 2.59
CA LEU A 476 0.35 16.37 1.42
C LEU A 476 0.13 15.40 0.26
N ALA A 477 -1.07 15.41 -0.31
CA ALA A 477 -1.40 14.79 -1.58
C ALA A 477 -1.48 15.86 -2.69
N ASP A 478 -0.78 15.63 -3.79
CA ASP A 478 -0.89 16.43 -5.01
C ASP A 478 -1.59 15.59 -6.08
N ALA A 479 -2.83 15.97 -6.39
CA ALA A 479 -3.65 15.39 -7.44
C ALA A 479 -3.70 16.29 -8.69
N THR A 480 -2.89 17.36 -8.74
CA THR A 480 -2.92 18.34 -9.83
C THR A 480 -2.55 17.70 -11.15
N GLY A 481 -1.49 16.88 -11.19
CA GLY A 481 -1.06 16.18 -12.41
C GLY A 481 -2.18 15.36 -13.05
N PRO A 482 -2.78 14.39 -12.32
CA PRO A 482 -3.84 13.54 -12.86
C PRO A 482 -5.11 14.28 -13.24
N THR A 483 -5.38 15.42 -12.60
CA THR A 483 -6.57 16.24 -12.84
C THR A 483 -6.29 17.49 -13.68
N ALA A 484 -5.10 17.58 -14.29
CA ALA A 484 -4.59 18.78 -14.95
C ALA A 484 -5.43 19.26 -16.15
N ARG A 485 -6.33 18.41 -16.66
CA ARG A 485 -7.32 18.79 -17.68
C ARG A 485 -8.24 19.92 -17.20
N ASN A 486 -8.62 19.88 -15.91
CA ASN A 486 -9.57 20.83 -15.32
C ASN A 486 -8.92 21.69 -14.23
N PHE A 487 -7.91 21.16 -13.53
CA PHE A 487 -7.30 21.78 -12.36
C PHE A 487 -5.92 22.37 -12.66
N LEU A 488 -5.72 23.60 -12.20
CA LEU A 488 -4.40 24.23 -12.05
C LEU A 488 -3.77 23.93 -10.69
N ARG A 489 -4.60 23.63 -9.68
CA ARG A 489 -4.20 23.21 -8.34
C ARG A 489 -5.23 22.23 -7.81
N ASN A 490 -4.77 21.09 -7.34
CA ASN A 490 -5.58 20.12 -6.62
C ASN A 490 -4.71 19.47 -5.53
N TYR A 491 -4.46 20.25 -4.47
CA TYR A 491 -3.66 19.79 -3.34
C TYR A 491 -4.58 19.45 -2.17
N ARG A 492 -4.39 18.29 -1.56
CA ARG A 492 -5.10 17.88 -0.35
C ARG A 492 -4.14 17.68 0.79
N ASN A 493 -4.37 18.39 1.89
CA ASN A 493 -3.55 18.31 3.08
C ASN A 493 -4.32 17.53 4.15
N PHE A 494 -3.67 16.53 4.74
CA PHE A 494 -4.19 15.81 5.90
C PHE A 494 -3.41 16.28 7.13
N LEU A 495 -4.04 17.07 7.99
CA LEU A 495 -3.47 17.54 9.25
C LEU A 495 -4.22 16.90 10.41
N TRP A 496 -3.63 15.91 11.04
CA TRP A 496 -4.21 15.16 12.15
C TRP A 496 -3.73 15.76 13.47
N ILE A 497 -4.65 16.24 14.31
CA ILE A 497 -4.39 16.82 15.63
C ILE A 497 -5.27 16.09 16.66
N GLY A 498 -4.67 15.23 17.49
CA GLY A 498 -5.40 14.47 18.51
C GLY A 498 -6.55 13.64 17.93
N ASN A 499 -7.79 13.97 18.28
CA ASN A 499 -9.02 13.30 17.80
C ASN A 499 -9.65 13.98 16.58
N VAL A 500 -8.97 14.97 15.98
CA VAL A 500 -9.46 15.71 14.80
C VAL A 500 -8.50 15.49 13.64
N ILE A 501 -9.03 15.09 12.48
CA ILE A 501 -8.29 15.06 11.22
C ILE A 501 -8.86 16.14 10.31
N LEU A 502 -8.05 17.13 9.97
CA LEU A 502 -8.41 18.16 8.99
C LEU A 502 -8.02 17.68 7.59
N ILE A 503 -8.97 17.76 6.66
CA ILE A 503 -8.78 17.59 5.22
C ILE A 503 -8.91 18.97 4.60
N ILE A 504 -7.81 19.50 4.07
CA ILE A 504 -7.74 20.86 3.51
C ILE A 504 -7.39 20.76 2.02
N ASP A 505 -8.39 20.99 1.17
CA ASP A 505 -8.23 21.08 -0.28
C ASP A 505 -7.88 22.51 -0.71
N ASP A 506 -6.80 22.67 -1.45
CA ASP A 506 -6.40 23.88 -2.16
C ASP A 506 -6.63 23.70 -3.66
N LEU A 507 -7.72 24.31 -4.12
CA LEU A 507 -8.29 24.06 -5.44
C LEU A 507 -8.23 25.32 -6.29
N LYS A 508 -7.81 25.13 -7.54
CA LYS A 508 -7.91 26.13 -8.60
C LYS A 508 -8.11 25.44 -9.94
N THR A 509 -9.00 25.97 -10.77
CA THR A 509 -9.34 25.48 -12.10
C THR A 509 -9.08 26.55 -13.15
N TYR A 510 -9.15 26.17 -14.43
CA TYR A 510 -9.02 27.13 -15.55
C TYR A 510 -10.26 28.02 -15.67
N ASP A 511 -11.42 27.44 -15.43
CA ASP A 511 -12.73 28.09 -15.56
C ASP A 511 -13.42 28.21 -14.19
N SER A 512 -14.40 29.12 -14.10
CA SER A 512 -15.34 29.15 -12.98
C SER A 512 -16.39 28.05 -13.14
N GLY A 513 -16.61 27.26 -12.10
CA GLY A 513 -17.54 26.13 -12.15
C GLY A 513 -17.90 25.58 -10.78
N GLN A 514 -18.55 24.42 -10.77
CA GLN A 514 -19.02 23.77 -9.56
C GLN A 514 -17.94 22.83 -9.02
N PHE A 515 -17.55 23.02 -7.75
CA PHE A 515 -16.78 22.04 -7.00
C PHE A 515 -17.72 21.12 -6.21
N ASP A 516 -17.48 19.82 -6.29
CA ASP A 516 -18.21 18.77 -5.59
C ASP A 516 -17.20 17.84 -4.87
N PHE A 517 -17.30 17.73 -3.54
CA PHE A 517 -16.51 16.78 -2.76
C PHE A 517 -17.30 15.49 -2.57
N LEU A 518 -16.74 14.35 -2.97
CA LEU A 518 -17.35 13.03 -2.84
C LEU A 518 -16.94 12.38 -1.50
N LEU A 519 -17.92 11.85 -0.78
CA LEU A 519 -17.74 11.18 0.52
C LEU A 519 -18.51 9.86 0.55
N HIS A 520 -17.80 8.77 0.23
CA HIS A 520 -18.25 7.39 0.31
C HIS A 520 -18.10 6.86 1.74
N TYR A 521 -19.12 6.15 2.21
CA TYR A 521 -19.19 5.63 3.57
C TYR A 521 -19.75 4.21 3.62
N ALA A 522 -19.43 3.48 4.69
CA ALA A 522 -19.60 2.04 4.72
C ALA A 522 -21.02 1.51 4.96
N ASP A 523 -21.80 2.15 5.84
CA ASP A 523 -23.13 1.65 6.25
C ASP A 523 -24.13 2.81 6.42
N LYS A 524 -24.07 3.53 7.54
CA LYS A 524 -25.02 4.59 7.85
C LYS A 524 -24.35 5.94 7.90
N ALA A 525 -25.00 6.93 7.30
CA ALA A 525 -24.62 8.32 7.44
C ALA A 525 -25.86 9.19 7.63
N VAL A 526 -25.91 9.99 8.68
CA VAL A 526 -27.06 10.82 9.03
C VAL A 526 -26.61 12.24 9.33
N LYS A 527 -27.27 13.24 8.74
CA LYS A 527 -27.01 14.64 9.08
C LYS A 527 -27.53 14.97 10.48
N ARG A 528 -26.68 15.50 11.35
CA ARG A 528 -27.02 16.02 12.68
C ARG A 528 -26.40 17.39 12.90
N GLY A 529 -27.24 18.43 12.93
CA GLY A 529 -26.76 19.81 12.97
C GLY A 529 -25.83 20.09 11.77
N PRO A 530 -24.59 20.56 11.99
CA PRO A 530 -23.62 20.80 10.92
C PRO A 530 -22.85 19.55 10.48
N ASP A 531 -23.06 18.41 11.15
CA ASP A 531 -22.26 17.20 10.99
C ASP A 531 -22.96 16.14 10.15
N LEU A 532 -22.17 15.31 9.47
CA LEU A 532 -22.58 14.01 8.95
C LEU A 532 -22.03 12.94 9.90
N GLU A 533 -22.92 12.34 10.69
CA GLU A 533 -22.56 11.23 11.56
C GLU A 533 -22.53 9.94 10.76
N ILE A 534 -21.35 9.33 10.66
CA ILE A 534 -21.12 8.09 9.91
C ILE A 534 -20.83 6.97 10.91
N THR A 535 -21.58 5.88 10.84
CA THR A 535 -21.46 4.75 11.77
C THR A 535 -21.50 3.41 11.04
N LYS A 536 -20.82 2.44 11.64
CA LYS A 536 -20.88 1.01 11.31
C LYS A 536 -20.65 0.23 12.58
N ASP A 537 -21.58 -0.66 12.93
CA ASP A 537 -21.62 -1.34 14.22
C ASP A 537 -21.45 -0.35 15.40
N LYS A 538 -20.42 -0.54 16.24
CA LYS A 538 -20.08 0.32 17.39
C LYS A 538 -19.13 1.47 17.02
N ALA A 539 -18.59 1.49 15.81
CA ALA A 539 -17.64 2.49 15.36
C ALA A 539 -18.37 3.68 14.75
N GLY A 540 -17.80 4.88 14.91
CA GLY A 540 -18.35 6.08 14.29
C GLY A 540 -17.36 7.22 14.18
N ILE A 541 -17.70 8.16 13.31
CA ILE A 541 -17.04 9.46 13.17
C ILE A 541 -18.10 10.55 12.95
N LEU A 542 -17.73 11.80 13.16
CA LEU A 542 -18.46 12.93 12.58
C LEU A 542 -17.61 13.54 11.47
N PHE A 543 -18.21 13.74 10.30
CA PHE A 543 -17.62 14.53 9.22
C PHE A 543 -18.26 15.92 9.23
N ARG A 544 -17.46 16.95 9.48
CA ARG A 544 -17.90 18.35 9.64
C ARG A 544 -17.27 19.24 8.58
N PRO A 545 -18.03 19.72 7.58
CA PRO A 545 -17.57 20.79 6.71
C PRO A 545 -17.42 22.10 7.49
N LEU A 546 -16.29 22.81 7.30
CA LEU A 546 -15.95 24.03 8.02
C LEU A 546 -15.84 25.24 7.08
N TYR A 547 -15.05 25.13 6.02
CA TYR A 547 -14.88 26.18 5.01
C TYR A 547 -15.17 25.65 3.59
N PRO A 548 -15.69 26.48 2.66
CA PRO A 548 -16.02 27.91 2.84
C PRO A 548 -17.18 28.13 3.83
N GLU A 549 -18.11 27.19 3.88
CA GLU A 549 -19.24 27.24 4.80
C GLU A 549 -19.58 25.87 5.39
N THR A 550 -20.26 25.88 6.53
CA THR A 550 -20.79 24.66 7.15
C THR A 550 -22.04 24.17 6.41
N LEU A 551 -22.51 22.96 6.72
CA LEU A 551 -23.89 22.58 6.40
C LEU A 551 -24.87 23.45 7.20
N PRO A 552 -26.09 23.69 6.69
CA PRO A 552 -27.12 24.45 7.39
C PRO A 552 -27.59 23.69 8.63
N LEU A 553 -27.91 24.39 9.72
CA LEU A 553 -28.43 23.75 10.94
C LEU A 553 -29.89 23.28 10.78
N GLY A 554 -30.68 24.03 10.00
CA GLY A 554 -32.07 23.73 9.67
C GLY A 554 -32.27 23.41 8.18
N TYR A 555 -33.41 23.81 7.62
CA TYR A 555 -33.71 23.55 6.22
C TYR A 555 -32.75 24.25 5.26
N PRO A 556 -32.19 23.55 4.24
CA PRO A 556 -31.25 24.15 3.29
C PRO A 556 -31.78 25.34 2.49
N HIS A 557 -33.09 25.40 2.22
CA HIS A 557 -33.68 26.48 1.42
C HIS A 557 -33.58 27.86 2.09
N ASP A 558 -33.50 27.91 3.42
CA ASP A 558 -33.37 29.14 4.20
C ASP A 558 -31.94 29.70 4.18
N PHE A 559 -30.95 28.91 3.75
CA PHE A 559 -29.52 29.23 3.82
C PHE A 559 -28.81 28.93 2.48
N PRO A 560 -29.14 29.67 1.40
CA PRO A 560 -28.58 29.43 0.06
C PRO A 560 -27.05 29.58 -0.01
N GLU A 561 -26.46 30.33 0.92
CA GLU A 561 -25.02 30.56 1.08
C GLU A 561 -24.27 29.43 1.80
N LYS A 562 -24.97 28.48 2.42
CA LYS A 562 -24.35 27.33 3.09
C LYS A 562 -23.97 26.23 2.11
N LEU A 563 -23.09 25.34 2.57
CA LEU A 563 -22.74 24.16 1.79
C LEU A 563 -23.98 23.27 1.61
N LYS A 564 -24.15 22.74 0.41
CA LYS A 564 -25.24 21.83 0.07
C LYS A 564 -24.71 20.40 0.10
N TYR A 565 -25.57 19.46 0.45
CA TYR A 565 -25.26 18.05 0.27
C TYR A 565 -26.42 17.34 -0.40
N ARG A 566 -26.10 16.29 -1.15
CA ARG A 566 -27.06 15.38 -1.75
C ARG A 566 -26.56 13.94 -1.62
N THR A 567 -27.50 13.00 -1.62
CA THR A 567 -27.18 11.58 -1.73
C THR A 567 -27.14 11.19 -3.19
N GLU A 568 -26.02 10.59 -3.59
CA GLU A 568 -25.89 9.87 -4.85
C GLU A 568 -25.66 8.39 -4.57
N TYR A 569 -25.68 7.56 -5.61
CA TYR A 569 -25.62 6.10 -5.47
C TYR A 569 -24.51 5.54 -6.34
N GLY A 570 -23.57 4.89 -5.67
CA GLY A 570 -22.49 4.10 -6.25
C GLY A 570 -22.83 2.62 -6.28
N LEU A 571 -21.86 1.80 -6.65
CA LEU A 571 -21.93 0.34 -6.59
C LEU A 571 -21.10 -0.19 -5.43
N GLN A 572 -21.59 -1.24 -4.76
CA GLN A 572 -20.85 -1.92 -3.71
C GLN A 572 -19.72 -2.78 -4.30
N ASP A 573 -18.54 -2.70 -3.68
CA ASP A 573 -17.37 -3.53 -3.98
C ASP A 573 -17.73 -5.00 -4.25
N ARG A 574 -17.12 -5.59 -5.28
CA ARG A 574 -17.34 -6.96 -5.77
C ARG A 574 -18.76 -7.29 -6.25
N THR A 575 -19.65 -6.31 -6.40
CA THR A 575 -21.02 -6.52 -6.90
C THR A 575 -21.39 -5.50 -7.98
N THR A 576 -22.27 -5.87 -8.91
CA THR A 576 -22.74 -4.97 -9.98
C THR A 576 -24.19 -4.54 -9.82
N ASN A 577 -24.93 -5.15 -8.88
CA ASN A 577 -26.37 -4.99 -8.73
C ASN A 577 -26.80 -4.39 -7.37
N VAL A 578 -25.85 -4.11 -6.47
CA VAL A 578 -26.14 -3.50 -5.17
C VAL A 578 -25.67 -2.05 -5.20
N LYS A 579 -26.64 -1.13 -5.11
CA LYS A 579 -26.35 0.30 -5.00
C LYS A 579 -26.13 0.69 -3.54
N ILE A 580 -25.09 1.47 -3.29
CA ILE A 580 -24.80 2.04 -1.97
C ILE A 580 -24.77 3.57 -2.05
N PRO A 581 -25.29 4.27 -1.04
CA PRO A 581 -25.32 5.72 -1.04
C PRO A 581 -23.94 6.30 -0.70
N TYR A 582 -23.61 7.43 -1.30
CA TYR A 582 -22.53 8.32 -0.88
C TYR A 582 -23.03 9.77 -0.85
N TYR A 583 -22.30 10.64 -0.16
CA TYR A 583 -22.63 12.06 -0.11
C TYR A 583 -21.80 12.85 -1.12
N VAL A 584 -22.45 13.80 -1.77
CA VAL A 584 -21.79 14.85 -2.54
C VAL A 584 -22.00 16.17 -1.83
N LEU A 585 -20.91 16.85 -1.49
CA LEU A 585 -20.89 18.16 -0.88
C LEU A 585 -20.57 19.22 -1.93
N SER A 586 -21.53 20.11 -2.18
CA SER A 586 -21.44 21.11 -3.23
C SER A 586 -21.29 22.50 -2.65
N LEU A 587 -20.36 23.28 -3.20
CA LEU A 587 -20.28 24.71 -2.93
C LEU A 587 -21.56 25.40 -3.40
N PRO A 588 -22.03 26.43 -2.66
CA PRO A 588 -23.23 27.18 -3.03
C PRO A 588 -23.02 28.00 -4.32
N GLU A 589 -21.79 28.47 -4.54
CA GLU A 589 -21.41 29.34 -5.66
C GLU A 589 -20.42 28.65 -6.60
N LYS A 590 -20.51 29.01 -7.88
CA LYS A 590 -19.51 28.64 -8.88
C LYS A 590 -18.30 29.56 -8.75
N THR A 591 -17.11 28.97 -8.75
CA THR A 591 -15.84 29.69 -8.60
C THR A 591 -14.73 28.98 -9.37
N ASP A 592 -13.65 29.68 -9.67
CA ASP A 592 -12.43 29.11 -10.23
C ASP A 592 -11.44 28.64 -9.15
N ARG A 593 -11.70 28.96 -7.87
CA ARG A 593 -10.82 28.64 -6.75
C ARG A 593 -11.55 28.60 -5.43
N THR A 594 -11.07 27.74 -4.53
CA THR A 594 -11.59 27.67 -3.16
C THR A 594 -10.60 26.99 -2.21
N LYS A 595 -10.89 27.10 -0.91
CA LYS A 595 -10.30 26.26 0.13
C LYS A 595 -11.42 25.48 0.78
N LEU A 596 -11.45 24.16 0.58
CA LEU A 596 -12.37 23.29 1.32
C LEU A 596 -11.67 22.80 2.57
N VAL A 597 -12.27 23.02 3.72
CA VAL A 597 -11.75 22.54 5.00
C VAL A 597 -12.82 21.68 5.64
N ASN A 598 -12.54 20.40 5.78
CA ASN A 598 -13.41 19.44 6.43
C ASN A 598 -12.69 18.85 7.65
N ALA A 599 -13.43 18.55 8.71
CA ALA A 599 -12.91 17.87 9.89
C ALA A 599 -13.57 16.50 10.05
N ILE A 600 -12.76 15.47 10.27
CA ILE A 600 -13.18 14.18 10.80
C ILE A 600 -12.94 14.22 12.31
N LEU A 601 -14.00 14.10 13.09
CA LEU A 601 -13.93 13.92 14.53
C LEU A 601 -14.04 12.43 14.84
N LEU A 602 -12.97 11.87 15.41
CA LEU A 602 -12.91 10.46 15.81
C LEU A 602 -13.75 10.25 17.06
N LEU A 603 -14.72 9.34 17.01
CA LEU A 603 -15.60 9.06 18.15
C LEU A 603 -15.12 7.86 18.96
N ASP A 604 -15.16 8.00 20.27
CA ASP A 604 -14.95 6.91 21.20
C ASP A 604 -16.14 6.74 22.16
N GLU A 605 -16.00 5.79 23.09
CA GLU A 605 -16.99 5.47 24.10
C GLU A 605 -17.40 6.65 25.01
N THR A 606 -16.59 7.71 25.08
CA THR A 606 -16.89 8.92 25.84
C THR A 606 -17.83 9.87 25.09
N ASN A 607 -17.96 9.72 23.76
CA ASN A 607 -18.82 10.53 22.91
C ASN A 607 -20.26 9.98 22.86
N GLN A 608 -21.01 10.24 23.92
CA GLN A 608 -22.37 9.71 24.06
C GLN A 608 -23.36 10.49 23.18
N SER A 609 -24.34 9.78 22.61
CA SER A 609 -25.43 10.41 21.87
C SER A 609 -26.22 11.34 22.78
N ILE A 610 -26.48 12.56 22.32
CA ILE A 610 -27.34 13.52 23.02
C ILE A 610 -28.63 13.68 22.22
N GLN A 611 -29.78 13.65 22.90
CA GLN A 611 -31.04 14.05 22.29
C GLN A 611 -31.07 15.57 22.15
N THR A 612 -31.17 16.06 20.92
CA THR A 612 -31.24 17.49 20.63
C THR A 612 -32.67 17.89 20.30
N ALA A 613 -33.17 18.97 20.92
CA ALA A 613 -34.47 19.52 20.57
C ALA A 613 -34.40 20.08 19.14
N THR A 614 -35.30 19.63 18.27
CA THR A 614 -35.41 20.14 16.90
C THR A 614 -36.59 21.11 16.85
N GLY A 615 -36.33 22.37 16.55
CA GLY A 615 -37.38 23.39 16.45
C GLY A 615 -38.25 23.19 15.20
N SER A 616 -39.29 24.03 15.06
CA SER A 616 -40.20 24.00 13.89
C SER A 616 -39.49 24.24 12.54
N SER A 617 -38.33 24.90 12.54
CA SER A 617 -37.46 25.11 11.38
C SER A 617 -36.60 23.89 11.02
N GLY A 618 -36.78 22.74 11.70
CA GLY A 618 -35.91 21.59 11.56
C GLY A 618 -34.48 21.83 12.11
N ALA A 619 -34.21 23.01 12.67
CA ALA A 619 -32.90 23.37 13.15
C ALA A 619 -32.56 22.62 14.44
N SER A 620 -31.38 22.00 14.45
CA SER A 620 -30.71 21.51 15.64
C SER A 620 -29.31 22.11 15.68
N GLY A 621 -29.11 23.06 16.59
CA GLY A 621 -27.82 23.77 16.73
C GLY A 621 -26.78 23.03 17.56
N ALA A 622 -27.17 21.95 18.23
CA ALA A 622 -26.28 21.17 19.09
C ALA A 622 -25.68 19.99 18.34
N ALA A 623 -24.41 19.71 18.61
CA ALA A 623 -23.79 18.48 18.13
C ALA A 623 -24.58 17.27 18.67
N GLY A 624 -24.77 16.25 17.84
CA GLY A 624 -25.51 15.05 18.25
C GLY A 624 -24.82 14.19 19.32
N ARG A 625 -23.64 14.62 19.81
CA ARG A 625 -22.73 13.87 20.67
C ARG A 625 -22.13 14.76 21.76
N SER A 626 -21.91 14.20 22.95
CA SER A 626 -21.18 14.83 24.06
C SER A 626 -19.66 14.69 23.91
N ASN A 627 -18.91 15.46 24.71
CA ASN A 627 -17.46 15.33 24.88
C ASN A 627 -16.66 15.42 23.57
N LEU A 628 -17.19 16.10 22.55
CA LEU A 628 -16.49 16.31 21.30
C LEU A 628 -15.38 17.37 21.47
N PRO A 629 -14.29 17.28 20.69
CA PRO A 629 -13.42 18.43 20.46
C PRO A 629 -14.22 19.66 20.05
N THR A 630 -13.93 20.80 20.67
CA THR A 630 -14.51 22.09 20.26
C THR A 630 -13.71 22.64 19.10
N ILE A 631 -14.38 23.02 18.02
CA ILE A 631 -13.76 23.64 16.83
C ILE A 631 -14.43 24.99 16.60
N GLU A 632 -13.69 26.08 16.81
CA GLU A 632 -14.15 27.44 16.53
C GLU A 632 -13.55 27.93 15.21
N LYS A 633 -14.40 28.37 14.28
CA LYS A 633 -13.96 29.08 13.07
C LYS A 633 -13.63 30.52 13.42
N PHE A 634 -12.58 31.05 12.82
CA PHE A 634 -12.31 32.49 12.77
C PHE A 634 -11.53 32.80 11.49
N GLU A 635 -11.64 34.00 10.95
CA GLU A 635 -10.96 34.38 9.72
C GLU A 635 -10.60 35.86 9.74
N GLY A 636 -9.81 36.28 8.78
CA GLY A 636 -9.47 37.68 8.59
C GLY A 636 -8.94 37.91 7.18
N THR A 637 -8.37 39.09 6.96
CA THR A 637 -7.89 39.48 5.63
C THR A 637 -6.79 38.52 5.17
N ASN A 638 -7.12 37.69 4.17
CA ASN A 638 -6.26 36.69 3.56
C ASN A 638 -5.88 35.47 4.42
N TYR A 639 -6.65 35.11 5.45
CA TYR A 639 -6.45 33.84 6.15
C TYR A 639 -7.74 33.23 6.67
N LEU A 640 -7.74 31.90 6.76
CA LEU A 640 -8.73 31.13 7.49
C LEU A 640 -8.09 30.58 8.77
N GLY A 641 -8.89 30.47 9.82
CA GLY A 641 -8.45 30.05 11.14
C GLY A 641 -9.39 29.03 11.76
N LEU A 642 -8.81 28.11 12.54
CA LEU A 642 -9.54 27.18 13.38
C LEU A 642 -8.90 27.15 14.77
N ARG A 643 -9.71 27.19 15.82
CA ARG A 643 -9.26 26.91 17.18
C ARG A 643 -9.84 25.58 17.63
N ILE A 644 -8.97 24.62 17.90
CA ILE A 644 -9.35 23.26 18.32
C ILE A 644 -8.98 23.08 19.79
N THR A 645 -9.98 22.88 20.64
CA THR A 645 -9.80 22.60 22.08
C THR A 645 -10.15 21.14 22.36
N GLN A 646 -9.19 20.38 22.87
CA GLN A 646 -9.33 18.97 23.25
C GLN A 646 -8.18 18.53 24.14
N ASN A 647 -8.38 17.49 24.96
CA ASN A 647 -7.32 16.85 25.76
C ASN A 647 -6.49 17.84 26.61
N GLY A 648 -7.13 18.90 27.13
CA GLY A 648 -6.46 19.95 27.92
C GLY A 648 -5.50 20.83 27.11
N GLN A 649 -5.63 20.87 25.78
CA GLN A 649 -4.82 21.68 24.87
C GLN A 649 -5.72 22.49 23.93
N VAL A 650 -5.20 23.64 23.52
CA VAL A 650 -5.78 24.52 22.50
C VAL A 650 -4.80 24.62 21.34
N THR A 651 -5.22 24.24 20.14
CA THR A 651 -4.44 24.37 18.91
C THR A 651 -5.08 25.39 17.98
N GLU A 652 -4.36 26.45 17.64
CA GLU A 652 -4.77 27.41 16.61
C GLU A 652 -4.14 27.04 15.27
N VAL A 653 -4.98 26.70 14.30
CA VAL A 653 -4.58 26.40 12.92
C VAL A 653 -4.86 27.64 12.06
N TYR A 654 -3.86 28.03 11.28
CA TYR A 654 -3.94 29.14 10.33
C TYR A 654 -3.66 28.62 8.92
N ILE A 655 -4.54 28.99 7.98
CA ILE A 655 -4.43 28.69 6.55
C ILE A 655 -4.23 30.01 5.83
N ASN A 656 -3.04 30.19 5.27
CA ASN A 656 -2.64 31.43 4.62
C ASN A 656 -3.12 31.46 3.17
N LEU A 657 -4.07 32.34 2.87
CA LEU A 657 -4.62 32.45 1.53
C LEU A 657 -3.62 33.07 0.55
N LEU A 658 -2.64 33.85 1.01
CA LEU A 658 -1.59 34.39 0.13
C LEU A 658 -0.54 33.35 -0.27
N ALA A 659 -0.50 32.18 0.37
CA ALA A 659 0.47 31.12 0.16
C ALA A 659 -0.03 30.01 -0.78
N ASP A 660 -0.93 30.35 -1.71
CA ASP A 660 -1.54 29.44 -2.69
C ASP A 660 -0.90 29.53 -4.10
N GLY A 661 0.29 30.12 -4.20
CA GLY A 661 1.00 30.27 -5.48
C GLY A 661 0.41 31.31 -6.43
N ARG A 662 -0.56 32.15 -6.00
CA ARG A 662 -1.19 33.18 -6.85
C ARG A 662 -0.21 34.17 -7.50
N LEU A 663 0.90 34.49 -6.84
CA LEU A 663 1.95 35.40 -7.32
C LEU A 663 3.32 34.94 -6.80
N MET A 664 4.04 34.15 -7.61
CA MET A 664 5.20 33.34 -7.16
C MET A 664 6.36 34.11 -6.50
N HIS A 665 6.57 35.40 -6.82
CA HIS A 665 7.65 36.23 -6.27
C HIS A 665 7.17 37.25 -5.22
N ARG A 666 5.87 37.27 -4.90
CA ARG A 666 5.20 38.24 -4.02
C ARG A 666 4.19 37.60 -3.07
N ASN A 667 4.35 36.30 -2.80
CA ASN A 667 3.37 35.48 -2.10
C ASN A 667 3.73 35.25 -0.63
N ALA A 668 2.69 34.88 0.11
CA ALA A 668 2.72 34.27 1.43
C ALA A 668 3.00 35.16 2.66
N ASN A 669 3.69 36.30 2.60
CA ASN A 669 3.89 37.10 3.82
C ASN A 669 2.56 37.59 4.39
N LEU A 670 2.24 37.17 5.61
CA LEU A 670 0.97 37.42 6.26
C LEU A 670 1.20 37.81 7.73
N THR A 671 0.40 38.78 8.20
CA THR A 671 0.29 39.12 9.61
C THR A 671 -1.08 38.65 10.11
N ILE A 672 -1.09 37.86 11.19
CA ILE A 672 -2.31 37.33 11.81
C ILE A 672 -2.32 37.70 13.29
N GLY A 673 -3.01 38.79 13.63
CA GLY A 673 -2.84 39.43 14.94
C GLY A 673 -1.36 39.77 15.17
N ASP A 674 -0.77 39.22 16.23
CA ASP A 674 0.65 39.40 16.57
C ASP A 674 1.60 38.45 15.84
N TRP A 675 1.07 37.47 15.10
CA TRP A 675 1.87 36.51 14.34
C TRP A 675 2.26 37.06 12.98
N GLN A 676 3.47 36.75 12.54
CA GLN A 676 3.93 36.97 11.18
C GLN A 676 4.52 35.67 10.64
N THR A 677 4.11 35.29 9.44
CA THR A 677 4.60 34.06 8.78
C THR A 677 4.45 34.15 7.27
N ASP A 678 5.24 33.34 6.56
CA ASP A 678 5.06 33.02 5.14
C ASP A 678 4.59 31.57 4.93
N ALA A 679 4.24 30.87 6.00
CA ALA A 679 3.78 29.50 5.94
C ALA A 679 2.42 29.38 5.23
N TYR A 680 2.22 28.27 4.53
CA TYR A 680 0.89 27.92 4.00
C TYR A 680 -0.04 27.46 5.13
N LEU A 681 0.46 26.54 5.96
CA LEU A 681 -0.23 26.06 7.16
C LEU A 681 0.62 26.34 8.38
N SER A 682 -0.02 26.75 9.47
CA SER A 682 0.59 26.77 10.80
C SER A 682 -0.38 26.19 11.80
N ALA A 683 0.09 25.36 12.73
CA ALA A 683 -0.71 24.92 13.88
C ALA A 683 0.10 25.17 15.15
N ILE A 684 -0.46 25.92 16.10
CA ILE A 684 0.26 26.39 17.28
C ILE A 684 -0.51 25.95 18.51
N THR A 685 0.13 25.16 19.37
CA THR A 685 -0.53 24.45 20.47
C THR A 685 -0.04 24.94 21.82
N PHE A 686 -0.99 25.25 22.70
CA PHE A 686 -0.77 25.64 24.09
C PHE A 686 -1.64 24.80 25.02
N PRO A 687 -1.26 24.61 26.29
CA PRO A 687 -2.16 24.07 27.30
C PRO A 687 -3.43 24.92 27.41
N GLU A 688 -4.55 24.28 27.72
CA GLU A 688 -5.80 24.98 27.96
C GLU A 688 -5.66 25.93 29.17
N GLY A 689 -6.15 27.16 29.02
CA GLY A 689 -5.98 28.24 30.01
C GLY A 689 -4.59 28.92 30.03
N ALA A 690 -3.63 28.46 29.22
CA ALA A 690 -2.32 29.10 29.12
C ALA A 690 -2.40 30.53 28.58
N ASN A 691 -1.44 31.37 29.00
CA ASN A 691 -1.28 32.69 28.40
C ASN A 691 -0.63 32.54 27.02
N ARG A 692 -1.45 32.56 25.96
CA ARG A 692 -1.00 32.44 24.56
C ARG A 692 -0.06 33.56 24.09
N GLN A 693 0.11 34.64 24.88
CA GLN A 693 1.11 35.68 24.62
C GLN A 693 2.52 35.29 25.10
N ASP A 694 2.62 34.34 26.02
CA ASP A 694 3.86 33.82 26.58
C ASP A 694 4.30 32.55 25.82
N LEU A 695 5.29 32.70 24.93
CA LEU A 695 5.82 31.58 24.13
C LEU A 695 6.54 30.53 24.98
N THR A 696 6.88 30.80 26.24
CA THR A 696 7.48 29.79 27.12
C THR A 696 6.48 28.69 27.49
N GLN A 697 5.18 28.97 27.37
CA GLN A 697 4.08 28.02 27.61
C GLN A 697 3.68 27.22 26.36
N LEU A 698 4.40 27.39 25.24
CA LEU A 698 4.14 26.65 24.01
C LEU A 698 4.39 25.15 24.19
N SER A 699 3.38 24.34 23.87
CA SER A 699 3.48 22.87 23.87
C SER A 699 4.18 22.38 22.60
N SER A 700 3.69 22.82 21.44
CA SER A 700 4.21 22.46 20.13
C SER A 700 3.80 23.46 19.06
N PHE A 701 4.47 23.41 17.92
CA PHE A 701 4.00 24.06 16.71
C PHE A 701 4.33 23.24 15.46
N PHE A 702 3.51 23.41 14.44
CA PHE A 702 3.70 22.90 13.09
C PHE A 702 3.73 24.06 12.10
N VAL A 703 4.63 23.98 11.12
CA VAL A 703 4.71 24.86 9.95
C VAL A 703 4.74 23.97 8.71
N GLY A 704 3.79 24.19 7.81
CA GLY A 704 3.75 23.57 6.49
C GLY A 704 4.09 24.60 5.41
N ASN A 705 5.17 24.34 4.67
CA ASN A 705 5.67 25.18 3.57
C ASN A 705 5.93 26.65 3.97
N GLY A 706 6.67 26.86 5.07
CA GLY A 706 7.03 28.19 5.58
C GLY A 706 8.49 28.29 5.98
N SER A 707 9.08 29.48 5.86
CA SER A 707 10.47 29.77 6.20
C SER A 707 10.60 30.49 7.54
N TYR A 708 9.57 31.22 7.98
CA TYR A 708 9.55 31.84 9.30
C TYR A 708 8.18 31.81 9.96
N LEU A 709 8.20 31.78 11.29
CA LEU A 709 7.04 32.02 12.14
C LEU A 709 7.53 32.82 13.34
N ARG A 710 6.96 34.00 13.57
CA ARG A 710 7.36 34.87 14.68
C ARG A 710 6.17 35.58 15.29
N LYS A 711 6.27 35.90 16.57
CA LYS A 711 5.24 36.63 17.31
C LYS A 711 5.81 37.95 17.83
N SER A 712 5.20 39.08 17.46
CA SER A 712 5.67 40.42 17.84
C SER A 712 7.18 40.61 17.59
N GLY A 713 7.66 40.12 16.44
CA GLY A 713 9.08 40.16 16.05
C GLY A 713 9.98 39.08 16.65
N LYS A 714 9.52 38.31 17.65
CA LYS A 714 10.29 37.22 18.27
C LYS A 714 10.20 35.93 17.45
N PRO A 715 11.29 35.39 16.90
CA PRO A 715 11.26 34.17 16.09
C PRO A 715 10.87 32.93 16.91
N LEU A 716 9.94 32.16 16.39
CA LEU A 716 9.65 30.78 16.80
C LEU A 716 10.26 29.78 15.81
N LEU A 717 10.27 30.13 14.53
CA LEU A 717 10.99 29.46 13.45
C LEU A 717 11.66 30.53 12.59
N SER A 718 12.92 30.28 12.22
CA SER A 718 13.63 31.00 11.17
C SER A 718 14.48 30.02 10.36
N SER A 719 14.25 29.97 9.06
CA SER A 719 15.09 29.27 8.09
C SER A 719 15.12 30.10 6.80
N LEU A 720 16.19 29.98 6.01
CA LEU A 720 16.21 30.61 4.68
C LEU A 720 15.35 29.85 3.66
N SER A 721 15.12 28.56 3.90
CA SER A 721 14.26 27.71 3.07
C SER A 721 12.89 27.51 3.68
N LYS A 722 11.88 27.27 2.85
CA LYS A 722 10.59 26.78 3.32
C LYS A 722 10.73 25.34 3.81
N VAL A 723 10.17 25.07 4.99
CA VAL A 723 10.22 23.77 5.65
C VAL A 723 8.83 23.22 5.93
N PHE A 724 8.79 21.92 6.15
CA PHE A 724 7.71 21.20 6.81
C PHE A 724 8.26 20.75 8.16
N LEU A 725 7.81 21.37 9.24
CA LEU A 725 8.36 21.17 10.56
C LEU A 725 7.26 20.99 11.59
N HIS A 726 7.42 20.00 12.47
CA HIS A 726 6.68 19.91 13.73
C HIS A 726 7.67 19.79 14.88
N ALA A 727 7.57 20.69 15.85
CA ALA A 727 8.40 20.69 17.05
C ALA A 727 7.51 20.66 18.29
N ALA A 728 7.75 19.69 19.18
CA ALA A 728 6.94 19.45 20.36
C ALA A 728 7.80 19.17 21.60
N ARG A 729 7.48 19.83 22.72
CA ARG A 729 8.02 19.45 24.03
C ARG A 729 7.37 18.13 24.45
N THR A 730 8.17 17.12 24.77
CA THR A 730 7.62 15.90 25.37
C THR A 730 7.53 16.07 26.87
N SER A 731 6.35 15.87 27.45
CA SER A 731 6.22 15.70 28.89
C SER A 731 6.75 14.32 29.27
N ASP A 732 7.78 14.26 30.12
CA ASP A 732 8.05 13.04 30.89
C ASP A 732 6.83 12.76 31.79
N PRO A 733 6.17 11.58 31.71
CA PRO A 733 5.12 11.19 32.65
C PRO A 733 5.61 11.19 34.12
N LEU A 734 6.92 11.15 34.36
CA LEU A 734 7.54 11.19 35.68
C LEU A 734 7.94 12.62 36.09
N ARG A 735 6.96 13.51 36.22
CA ARG A 735 7.12 14.84 36.85
C ARG A 735 7.29 14.76 38.38
N ARG A 736 8.15 13.86 38.87
CA ARG A 736 8.38 13.62 40.32
C ARG A 736 9.82 13.83 40.81
N THR A 737 10.80 14.18 39.96
CA THR A 737 12.14 14.53 40.45
C THR A 737 12.58 15.86 39.82
N GLY A 738 13.02 16.80 40.66
CA GLY A 738 13.27 18.21 40.32
C GLY A 738 14.48 18.47 39.41
N HIS A 739 14.59 17.79 38.28
CA HIS A 739 15.56 18.10 37.22
C HIS A 739 14.86 18.84 36.07
N THR A 740 15.27 20.08 35.83
CA THR A 740 14.65 21.07 34.92
C THR A 740 15.03 20.91 33.44
N GLY A 741 15.25 19.68 32.98
CA GLY A 741 15.56 19.43 31.57
C GLY A 741 14.32 19.27 30.72
N SER A 742 14.20 20.01 29.61
CA SER A 742 13.12 19.82 28.64
C SER A 742 13.59 19.00 27.44
N GLN A 743 12.88 17.92 27.13
CA GLN A 743 13.09 17.15 25.90
C GLN A 743 12.23 17.75 24.77
N LEU A 744 12.85 17.95 23.61
CA LEU A 744 12.21 18.45 22.41
C LEU A 744 12.33 17.42 21.29
N ASN A 745 11.20 17.06 20.69
CA ASN A 745 11.17 16.25 19.48
C ASN A 745 10.83 17.15 18.29
N VAL A 746 11.65 17.08 17.25
CA VAL A 746 11.51 17.85 16.01
C VAL A 746 11.48 16.89 14.83
N GLN A 747 10.46 17.03 14.00
CA GLN A 747 10.48 16.49 12.65
C GLN A 747 10.63 17.64 11.67
N LEU A 748 11.61 17.54 10.78
CA LEU A 748 12.02 18.61 9.88
C LEU A 748 12.31 18.03 8.50
N GLN A 749 11.53 18.47 7.51
CA GLN A 749 11.68 18.15 6.11
C GLN A 749 11.67 19.42 5.26
N GLY A 750 12.21 19.33 4.05
CA GLY A 750 12.37 20.47 3.14
C GLY A 750 13.44 20.15 2.10
N GLN A 751 14.18 21.17 1.69
CA GLN A 751 15.31 21.00 0.77
C GLN A 751 16.47 20.19 1.42
N PRO A 752 17.43 19.67 0.63
CA PRO A 752 18.50 18.81 1.16
C PRO A 752 19.39 19.44 2.24
N LEU A 753 19.58 20.77 2.21
CA LEU A 753 20.37 21.52 3.18
C LEU A 753 19.47 22.52 3.93
N ILE A 754 19.28 22.33 5.22
CA ILE A 754 18.46 23.20 6.06
C ILE A 754 19.28 23.64 7.26
N GLU A 755 19.36 24.95 7.45
CA GLU A 755 19.70 25.57 8.73
C GLU A 755 18.42 26.22 9.27
N ALA A 756 17.96 25.76 10.43
CA ALA A 756 16.76 26.25 11.08
C ALA A 756 17.05 26.65 12.53
N SER A 757 16.59 27.83 12.93
CA SER A 757 16.63 28.32 14.31
C SER A 757 15.22 28.28 14.90
N LEU A 758 15.08 27.67 16.08
CA LEU A 758 13.80 27.49 16.78
C LEU A 758 13.77 28.26 18.10
N GLY A 759 12.64 28.89 18.40
CA GLY A 759 12.41 29.66 19.64
C GLY A 759 12.13 28.82 20.88
N PHE A 760 12.90 27.74 21.11
CA PHE A 760 12.82 26.94 22.33
C PHE A 760 14.05 27.15 23.21
N GLU A 761 13.82 27.49 24.48
CA GLU A 761 14.88 27.64 25.48
C GLU A 761 15.00 26.40 26.38
N ASN A 762 16.19 26.22 26.96
CA ASN A 762 16.50 25.21 27.98
C ASN A 762 16.20 23.75 27.55
N VAL A 763 16.43 23.44 26.27
CA VAL A 763 16.38 22.09 25.74
C VAL A 763 17.63 21.33 26.18
N THR A 764 17.44 20.23 26.91
CA THR A 764 18.53 19.36 27.38
C THR A 764 18.64 18.07 26.59
N LYS A 765 17.55 17.63 25.95
CA LYS A 765 17.51 16.50 25.03
C LYS A 765 16.78 16.94 23.77
N LEU A 766 17.44 16.78 22.63
CA LEU A 766 16.86 17.11 21.32
C LEU A 766 16.88 15.84 20.48
N ASN A 767 15.71 15.50 19.93
CA ASN A 767 15.58 14.48 18.91
C ASN A 767 15.12 15.15 17.61
N VAL A 768 15.88 14.96 16.52
CA VAL A 768 15.55 15.49 15.19
C VAL A 768 15.41 14.32 14.23
N ASN A 769 14.24 14.16 13.62
CA ASN A 769 13.95 13.08 12.66
C ASN A 769 14.33 11.69 13.20
N ASN A 770 13.94 11.40 14.46
CA ASN A 770 14.22 10.16 15.18
C ASN A 770 15.71 9.91 15.49
N LYS A 771 16.56 10.94 15.42
CA LYS A 771 17.98 10.88 15.81
C LYS A 771 18.24 11.82 16.98
N ASP A 772 18.97 11.34 17.98
CA ASP A 772 19.41 12.18 19.09
C ASP A 772 20.50 13.15 18.63
N VAL A 773 20.30 14.43 18.92
CA VAL A 773 21.19 15.54 18.53
C VAL A 773 21.51 16.35 19.78
N SER A 774 22.76 16.79 19.93
CA SER A 774 23.13 17.71 21.01
C SER A 774 22.50 19.08 20.75
N PRO A 775 21.75 19.65 21.71
CA PRO A 775 21.20 21.00 21.57
C PRO A 775 22.32 22.03 21.38
N ALA A 776 22.22 22.85 20.34
CA ALA A 776 23.13 23.97 20.07
C ALA A 776 22.30 25.25 19.88
N TYR A 777 22.85 26.39 20.29
CA TYR A 777 22.15 27.68 20.21
C TYR A 777 22.98 28.69 19.41
N ASP A 778 22.29 29.53 18.63
CA ASP A 778 22.91 30.64 17.93
C ASP A 778 23.14 31.86 18.85
N SER A 779 23.75 32.92 18.32
CA SER A 779 24.00 34.16 19.07
C SER A 779 22.74 34.87 19.54
N GLY A 780 21.59 34.58 18.92
CA GLY A 780 20.26 35.04 19.32
C GLY A 780 19.60 34.17 20.38
N LYS A 781 20.29 33.14 20.90
CA LYS A 781 19.77 32.12 21.83
C LYS A 781 18.62 31.29 21.24
N LEU A 782 18.53 31.16 19.92
CA LEU A 782 17.60 30.24 19.29
C LEU A 782 18.27 28.87 19.12
N LEU A 783 17.50 27.80 19.31
CA LEU A 783 17.97 26.43 19.12
C LEU A 783 18.23 26.19 17.63
N ARG A 784 19.49 25.94 17.28
CA ARG A 784 19.93 25.66 15.91
C ARG A 784 19.80 24.17 15.58
N ILE A 785 19.25 23.89 14.41
CA ILE A 785 19.13 22.56 13.82
C ILE A 785 19.67 22.62 12.40
N ASP A 786 20.66 21.78 12.12
CA ASP A 786 21.23 21.59 10.80
C ASP A 786 20.84 20.21 10.27
N VAL A 787 20.27 20.17 9.07
CA VAL A 787 20.00 18.93 8.32
C VAL A 787 20.72 19.03 6.98
N ASP A 788 21.60 18.06 6.73
CA ASP A 788 22.32 17.92 5.46
C ASP A 788 22.10 16.50 4.94
N GLN A 789 21.18 16.34 4.00
CA GLN A 789 20.87 15.04 3.38
C GLN A 789 21.91 14.60 2.34
N THR A 790 22.92 15.44 2.05
CA THR A 790 24.02 15.09 1.13
C THR A 790 25.14 14.32 1.82
N LYS A 791 25.10 14.25 3.16
CA LYS A 791 26.01 13.49 4.02
C LYS A 791 25.27 12.32 4.66
#